data_AF-H0FDH2-F1
#
_entry.id   AF-H0FDH2-F1
#
_cell.length_a   1.000
_cell.length_b   1.000
_cell.length_c   1.000
_cell.angle_alpha   90.00
_cell.angle_beta   90.00
_cell.angle_gamma   90.00
#
_symmetry.space_group_name_H-M   'P 1'
#
loop_
_entity.id
_entity.type
_entity.pdbx_description
1 polymer ?
#
loop_
_entity_poly.entity_id
_entity_poly.type
_entity_poly.pdbx_seq_one_letter_code
_entity_poly.pdbx_strand_id
1 'polypeptide(L)'
;MLALAGMAASPPPSVASDIGAVIESMRLSRYPLREPERRAWGTENVKDAVLVGQMENRLYLYRYLREGGKAFRLDFRSPPLVIDPAQWKAARQENVSVRAPRGDEAFYWVSYRYNDSSDDEAQGFLVDSKGEAATVAANAQRVVITSSRPWDEARRAEALATLRPALTDYPTRLKAWPADVRFEHQAALDVTATFRSLHQVARAIPRAKPAEFGRALADLRRFVMEQDYREIDPEGKDPAMLTALNDYGFWLAESGDAAQADRILSDVLRRDPGRAAAYLNRADARWTRAATAGEKRGYFEALAREDYRLYCSRRIAADAPIPANIAARIGTALNEKTLGADACRPRLAIFKAIAADDLDAVRAELAAGQDPNGVNENGTSALAAAVSRKQIETVRALLDAGAKADGPNNGFVLVASALPDAKDTRPAAERYALADMLIAAGAPLDALDSSGTTLLMRRVSYYSEDKDNLSYLLDKGANPNAGEKKGRTPLHAALRNPKNFWFAEKLLAKGADINAAYILMYYGSSPLWETPLLEALRESPSGSLTPTSQYAVPARVTFALAHGADSAVGGFAAGKAVERNGLNEGLSLAVRYLRPELVDQLAQAAGKPQAPLTTEALTSLLRIWNDVEARAAAGKNGPEWDGQRARLRATADRLLAAGVPLTDTGDATGLRRNRIAPLSLPWLPDDLYEAWLKAGADPSDRSDPDFRIEGVAAPDVLPLVTMLNLGKESKARMLLAHSAGLARTPARCGMAVADVLAWQLGNSGPVSPMGAGAVKQVLEAAADAASCDLRQTSRVQPFIGVSAAELARRANVDLAAPAAGR
;
A
#
# COMPACT_ATOMS: atom_id res chain seq x y z
N MET A 1 -27.51 16.62 58.85
CA MET A 1 -28.44 17.35 57.95
C MET A 1 -27.62 18.13 56.93
N LEU A 2 -27.51 17.62 55.71
CA LEU A 2 -27.36 18.41 54.48
C LEU A 2 -27.58 17.42 53.34
N ALA A 3 -28.66 17.67 52.60
CA ALA A 3 -29.32 16.76 51.69
C ALA A 3 -29.23 17.34 50.27
N LEU A 4 -29.25 16.44 49.28
CA LEU A 4 -29.63 16.65 47.88
C LEU A 4 -28.91 17.76 47.08
N ALA A 5 -27.94 17.33 46.27
CA ALA A 5 -27.72 17.88 44.93
C ALA A 5 -27.40 16.71 43.99
N GLY A 6 -28.45 15.95 43.66
CA GLY A 6 -28.43 14.91 42.66
C GLY A 6 -29.49 15.21 41.60
N MET A 7 -29.23 14.71 40.39
CA MET A 7 -30.06 14.78 39.18
C MET A 7 -29.78 15.98 38.27
N ALA A 8 -28.60 15.99 37.66
CA ALA A 8 -28.56 16.29 36.23
C ALA A 8 -29.47 15.26 35.55
N ALA A 9 -30.55 15.73 34.91
CA ALA A 9 -31.48 14.85 34.22
C ALA A 9 -30.67 14.00 33.22
N SER A 10 -30.63 12.69 33.47
CA SER A 10 -30.15 11.73 32.48
C SER A 10 -30.96 12.00 31.20
N PRO A 11 -30.31 12.14 30.03
CA PRO A 11 -31.06 12.20 28.78
C PRO A 11 -32.03 11.01 28.72
N PRO A 12 -33.24 11.17 28.17
CA PRO A 12 -34.17 10.06 28.05
C PRO A 12 -33.45 8.88 27.39
N PRO A 13 -33.71 7.64 27.86
CA PRO A 13 -33.08 6.47 27.25
C PRO A 13 -33.40 6.50 25.75
N SER A 14 -32.36 6.65 24.93
CA SER A 14 -32.48 6.47 23.49
C SER A 14 -33.18 5.13 23.26
N VAL A 15 -34.31 5.15 22.55
CA VAL A 15 -35.01 3.93 22.13
C VAL A 15 -34.00 3.01 21.44
N ALA A 16 -34.16 1.69 21.51
CA ALA A 16 -33.15 0.70 21.10
C ALA A 16 -32.62 0.80 19.65
N SER A 17 -33.18 1.72 18.88
CA SER A 17 -33.01 1.91 17.45
C SER A 17 -32.62 3.33 17.02
N ASP A 18 -32.38 4.22 18.00
CA ASP A 18 -32.15 5.62 17.72
C ASP A 18 -30.67 5.91 17.35
N ILE A 19 -30.45 6.42 16.14
CA ILE A 19 -29.13 6.89 15.67
C ILE A 19 -28.81 8.28 16.29
N GLY A 20 -29.76 8.86 17.02
CA GLY A 20 -29.69 10.06 17.82
C GLY A 20 -31.05 10.78 17.77
N ALA A 21 -31.69 11.01 18.92
CA ALA A 21 -33.04 11.59 19.00
C ALA A 21 -33.15 12.93 18.27
N VAL A 22 -32.01 13.63 18.18
CA VAL A 22 -31.77 14.78 17.32
C VAL A 22 -30.36 14.64 16.74
N ILE A 23 -30.23 14.52 15.42
CA ILE A 23 -28.93 14.49 14.75
C ILE A 23 -28.62 15.87 14.17
N GLU A 24 -27.60 16.53 14.69
CA GLU A 24 -27.04 17.76 14.12
C GLU A 24 -26.01 17.41 13.03
N SER A 25 -26.51 17.10 11.83
CA SER A 25 -25.67 16.80 10.66
C SER A 25 -25.98 17.74 9.51
N MET A 26 -24.93 18.26 8.87
CA MET A 26 -25.08 19.10 7.67
C MET A 26 -25.70 18.34 6.48
N ARG A 27 -25.60 16.99 6.44
CA ARG A 27 -26.18 16.11 5.40
C ARG A 27 -26.50 14.73 5.97
N LEU A 28 -27.72 14.51 6.47
CA LEU A 28 -28.11 13.25 7.10
C LEU A 28 -28.14 12.09 6.11
N SER A 29 -28.52 12.34 4.86
CA SER A 29 -28.46 11.32 3.78
C SER A 29 -27.07 10.71 3.57
N ARG A 30 -26.00 11.44 3.94
CA ARG A 30 -24.60 11.02 3.83
C ARG A 30 -24.00 10.54 5.14
N TYR A 31 -24.79 10.50 6.21
CA TYR A 31 -24.32 10.12 7.52
C TYR A 31 -23.85 8.66 7.53
N PRO A 32 -22.58 8.38 7.90
CA PRO A 32 -22.13 7.01 8.06
C PRO A 32 -22.74 6.43 9.34
N LEU A 33 -23.67 5.50 9.18
CA LEU A 33 -24.11 4.67 10.31
C LEU A 33 -22.88 3.93 10.87
N ARG A 34 -22.71 4.00 12.19
CA ARG A 34 -21.67 3.26 12.92
C ARG A 34 -22.23 1.91 13.37
N GLU A 35 -21.34 0.95 13.65
CA GLU A 35 -21.74 -0.39 14.10
C GLU A 35 -22.84 -0.34 15.18
N PRO A 36 -23.87 -1.21 15.09
CA PRO A 36 -23.90 -2.42 14.26
C PRO A 36 -24.48 -2.23 12.83
N GLU A 37 -25.02 -1.06 12.49
CA GLU A 37 -25.62 -0.81 11.17
C GLU A 37 -24.64 -0.12 10.21
N ARG A 38 -24.72 -0.48 8.92
CA ARG A 38 -24.08 0.27 7.82
C ARG A 38 -25.14 0.94 6.97
N ARG A 39 -24.81 2.10 6.39
CA ARG A 39 -25.73 2.75 5.44
C ARG A 39 -25.74 1.99 4.11
N ALA A 40 -26.89 1.50 3.70
CA ALA A 40 -27.11 0.86 2.40
C ALA A 40 -27.63 1.86 1.34
N TRP A 41 -28.48 2.82 1.75
CA TRP A 41 -29.06 3.81 0.85
C TRP A 41 -29.41 5.11 1.60
N GLY A 42 -29.51 6.25 0.90
CA GLY A 42 -30.01 7.49 1.50
C GLY A 42 -30.28 8.62 0.51
N THR A 43 -31.34 9.40 0.77
CA THR A 43 -31.70 10.63 0.07
C THR A 43 -32.15 11.72 1.06
N GLU A 44 -32.09 12.97 0.64
CA GLU A 44 -32.48 14.12 1.46
C GLU A 44 -32.98 15.26 0.57
N ASN A 45 -34.02 15.94 1.03
CA ASN A 45 -34.57 17.14 0.42
C ASN A 45 -34.82 18.22 1.50
N VAL A 46 -35.53 19.30 1.13
CA VAL A 46 -35.80 20.43 2.04
C VAL A 46 -36.76 20.11 3.19
N LYS A 47 -37.56 19.04 3.08
CA LYS A 47 -38.58 18.62 4.06
C LYS A 47 -38.09 17.46 4.93
N ASP A 48 -37.49 16.45 4.32
CA ASP A 48 -37.12 15.21 5.02
C ASP A 48 -35.84 14.56 4.46
N ALA A 49 -35.32 13.61 5.25
CA ALA A 49 -34.27 12.69 4.86
C ALA A 49 -34.75 11.26 5.05
N VAL A 50 -34.51 10.41 4.06
CA VAL A 50 -34.87 8.99 4.09
C VAL A 50 -33.61 8.17 3.90
N LEU A 51 -33.39 7.19 4.77
CA LEU A 51 -32.17 6.38 4.76
C LEU A 51 -32.46 4.93 5.09
N VAL A 52 -31.65 4.04 4.51
CA VAL A 52 -31.71 2.61 4.80
C VAL A 52 -30.43 2.19 5.51
N GLY A 53 -30.59 1.75 6.76
CA GLY A 53 -29.56 1.03 7.49
C GLY A 53 -29.64 -0.46 7.17
N GLN A 54 -28.49 -1.14 7.17
CA GLN A 54 -28.39 -2.59 7.03
C GLN A 54 -27.59 -3.18 8.21
N MET A 55 -28.15 -4.20 8.84
CA MET A 55 -27.46 -5.05 9.82
C MET A 55 -27.65 -6.51 9.40
N GLU A 56 -26.56 -7.14 8.93
CA GLU A 56 -26.60 -8.50 8.37
C GLU A 56 -27.66 -8.60 7.25
N ASN A 57 -28.60 -9.54 7.35
CA ASN A 57 -29.69 -9.76 6.39
C ASN A 57 -30.91 -8.84 6.61
N ARG A 58 -30.81 -7.78 7.42
CA ARG A 58 -31.93 -6.91 7.75
C ARG A 58 -31.70 -5.49 7.29
N LEU A 59 -32.74 -4.91 6.70
CA LEU A 59 -32.80 -3.50 6.35
C LEU A 59 -33.71 -2.75 7.32
N TYR A 60 -33.45 -1.47 7.52
CA TYR A 60 -34.27 -0.58 8.34
C TYR A 60 -34.47 0.71 7.58
N LEU A 61 -35.73 1.01 7.25
CA LEU A 61 -36.08 2.29 6.64
C LEU A 61 -36.29 3.32 7.75
N TYR A 62 -35.52 4.39 7.70
CA TYR A 62 -35.69 5.53 8.58
C TYR A 62 -36.16 6.73 7.78
N ARG A 63 -37.08 7.49 8.37
CA ARG A 63 -37.46 8.82 7.90
C ARG A 63 -37.22 9.84 8.99
N TYR A 64 -36.56 10.93 8.63
CA TYR A 64 -36.30 12.06 9.52
C TYR A 64 -36.92 13.33 8.94
N LEU A 65 -37.63 14.07 9.77
CA LEU A 65 -38.16 15.39 9.43
C LEU A 65 -37.14 16.45 9.79
N ARG A 66 -36.98 17.45 8.91
CA ARG A 66 -36.09 18.59 9.17
C ARG A 66 -36.80 19.58 10.09
N GLU A 67 -36.20 19.86 11.24
CA GLU A 67 -36.64 20.90 12.17
C GLU A 67 -35.76 22.16 11.96
N GLY A 68 -36.32 23.36 12.15
CA GLY A 68 -35.68 24.62 11.75
C GLY A 68 -34.18 24.70 12.07
N GLY A 69 -33.35 24.97 11.06
CA GLY A 69 -31.88 24.95 11.18
C GLY A 69 -31.21 23.72 10.55
N LYS A 70 -30.25 23.10 11.27
CA LYS A 70 -29.49 21.89 10.87
C LYS A 70 -29.94 20.60 11.58
N ALA A 71 -31.06 20.64 12.31
CA ALA A 71 -31.53 19.54 13.14
C ALA A 71 -32.50 18.62 12.38
N PHE A 72 -32.47 17.34 12.73
CA PHE A 72 -33.38 16.33 12.24
C PHE A 72 -34.01 15.57 13.41
N ARG A 73 -35.32 15.34 13.35
CA ARG A 73 -36.04 14.47 14.28
C ARG A 73 -36.52 13.22 13.56
N LEU A 74 -36.38 12.06 14.20
CA LEU A 74 -36.92 10.81 13.70
C LEU A 74 -38.45 10.88 13.59
N ASP A 75 -38.98 10.60 12.41
CA ASP A 75 -40.42 10.46 12.15
C ASP A 75 -40.85 9.02 12.48
N PHE A 76 -40.21 8.07 11.80
CA PHE A 76 -40.38 6.64 12.06
C PHE A 76 -39.12 5.87 11.67
N ARG A 77 -39.01 4.67 12.24
CA ARG A 77 -38.15 3.59 11.78
C ARG A 77 -39.03 2.36 11.54
N SER A 78 -38.84 1.69 10.41
CA SER A 78 -39.54 0.43 10.16
C SER A 78 -39.09 -0.68 11.15
N PRO A 79 -39.92 -1.70 11.38
CA PRO A 79 -39.45 -2.99 11.86
C PRO A 79 -38.32 -3.54 10.95
N PRO A 80 -37.57 -4.57 11.40
CA PRO A 80 -36.60 -5.24 10.56
C PRO A 80 -37.24 -5.71 9.25
N LEU A 81 -36.72 -5.22 8.13
CA LEU A 81 -37.07 -5.68 6.79
C LEU A 81 -36.15 -6.84 6.44
N VAL A 82 -36.62 -8.06 6.69
CA VAL A 82 -35.80 -9.27 6.70
C VAL A 82 -35.61 -9.80 5.28
N ILE A 83 -34.38 -9.76 4.78
CA ILE A 83 -33.97 -10.52 3.61
C ILE A 83 -33.91 -11.99 4.03
N ASP A 84 -34.54 -12.88 3.23
CA ASP A 84 -34.59 -14.32 3.49
C ASP A 84 -33.20 -14.85 3.92
N PRO A 85 -33.05 -15.31 5.19
CA PRO A 85 -31.78 -15.82 5.70
C PRO A 85 -31.21 -16.97 4.88
N ALA A 86 -32.05 -17.78 4.23
CA ALA A 86 -31.61 -18.90 3.40
C ALA A 86 -30.95 -18.43 2.09
N GLN A 87 -31.31 -17.24 1.61
CA GLN A 87 -30.79 -16.66 0.38
C GLN A 87 -29.66 -15.65 0.62
N TRP A 88 -29.56 -15.13 1.85
CA TRP A 88 -28.59 -14.12 2.23
C TRP A 88 -27.18 -14.70 2.39
N LYS A 89 -26.20 -14.03 1.79
CA LYS A 89 -24.78 -14.39 1.90
C LYS A 89 -23.98 -13.15 2.27
N ALA A 90 -23.29 -13.19 3.41
CA ALA A 90 -22.51 -12.05 3.93
C ALA A 90 -21.48 -11.47 2.94
N ALA A 91 -20.96 -12.28 2.01
CA ALA A 91 -20.00 -11.86 0.99
C ALA A 91 -20.65 -11.27 -0.28
N ARG A 92 -21.97 -11.43 -0.47
CA ARG A 92 -22.70 -10.94 -1.64
C ARG A 92 -23.24 -9.55 -1.33
N GLN A 93 -22.99 -8.58 -2.19
CA GLN A 93 -23.47 -7.21 -1.98
C GLN A 93 -24.86 -7.05 -2.59
N GLU A 94 -25.82 -6.59 -1.77
CA GLU A 94 -27.15 -6.19 -2.23
C GLU A 94 -27.15 -4.73 -2.70
N ASN A 95 -27.76 -4.47 -3.85
CA ASN A 95 -28.16 -3.14 -4.28
C ASN A 95 -29.53 -2.85 -3.67
N VAL A 96 -29.54 -1.95 -2.70
CA VAL A 96 -30.77 -1.46 -2.05
C VAL A 96 -31.22 -0.18 -2.75
N SER A 97 -32.51 -0.11 -3.07
CA SER A 97 -33.14 1.09 -3.60
C SER A 97 -34.44 1.38 -2.87
N VAL A 98 -34.73 2.66 -2.70
CA VAL A 98 -35.99 3.12 -2.11
C VAL A 98 -36.69 4.04 -3.09
N ARG A 99 -37.97 3.78 -3.31
CA ARG A 99 -38.89 4.70 -3.96
C ARG A 99 -39.86 5.25 -2.92
N ALA A 100 -39.84 6.56 -2.74
CA ALA A 100 -40.83 7.26 -1.91
C ALA A 100 -42.18 7.36 -2.63
N PRO A 101 -43.30 7.34 -1.88
CA PRO A 101 -44.63 7.47 -2.46
C PRO A 101 -44.81 8.81 -3.22
N ARG A 102 -45.49 8.77 -4.37
CA ARG A 102 -45.84 9.94 -5.18
C ARG A 102 -47.34 9.99 -5.48
N GLY A 103 -47.92 11.19 -5.52
CA GLY A 103 -49.34 11.37 -5.84
C GLY A 103 -50.23 10.65 -4.83
N ASP A 104 -51.01 9.67 -5.31
CA ASP A 104 -51.94 8.88 -4.51
C ASP A 104 -51.31 7.59 -3.91
N GLU A 105 -49.99 7.38 -4.07
CA GLU A 105 -49.28 6.27 -3.43
C GLU A 105 -49.14 6.48 -1.92
N ALA A 106 -49.30 5.40 -1.14
CA ALA A 106 -49.24 5.46 0.33
C ALA A 106 -47.99 4.80 0.94
N PHE A 107 -47.21 4.06 0.14
CA PHE A 107 -46.09 3.24 0.63
C PHE A 107 -44.75 3.66 0.03
N TYR A 108 -43.71 3.58 0.87
CA TYR A 108 -42.34 3.46 0.40
C TYR A 108 -42.12 2.05 -0.14
N TRP A 109 -41.49 1.94 -1.31
CA TRP A 109 -41.02 0.67 -1.84
C TRP A 109 -39.52 0.52 -1.60
N VAL A 110 -39.14 -0.41 -0.73
CA VAL A 110 -37.75 -0.75 -0.42
C VAL A 110 -37.42 -2.06 -1.11
N SER A 111 -36.70 -2.01 -2.24
CA SER A 111 -36.24 -3.21 -2.93
C SER A 111 -34.77 -3.50 -2.66
N TYR A 112 -34.43 -4.79 -2.73
CA TYR A 112 -33.05 -5.24 -2.75
C TYR A 112 -32.85 -6.20 -3.91
N ARG A 113 -31.72 -6.08 -4.61
CA ARG A 113 -31.33 -6.99 -5.69
C ARG A 113 -29.86 -7.32 -5.57
N TYR A 114 -29.49 -8.55 -5.90
CA TYR A 114 -28.08 -8.93 -6.02
C TYR A 114 -27.59 -8.69 -7.45
N ASN A 115 -26.29 -8.40 -7.63
CA ASN A 115 -25.71 -8.09 -8.95
C ASN A 115 -25.89 -9.22 -9.99
N ASP A 116 -26.01 -10.46 -9.53
CA ASP A 116 -26.19 -11.68 -10.30
C ASP A 116 -27.64 -12.22 -10.27
N SER A 117 -28.60 -11.44 -9.76
CA SER A 117 -30.01 -11.82 -9.78
C SER A 117 -30.64 -11.62 -11.17
N SER A 118 -31.53 -12.53 -11.57
CA SER A 118 -32.33 -12.40 -12.81
C SER A 118 -33.18 -11.12 -12.78
N ASP A 119 -33.45 -10.54 -13.94
CA ASP A 119 -34.39 -9.43 -14.12
C ASP A 119 -35.86 -9.86 -14.03
N ASP A 120 -36.14 -11.17 -13.99
CA ASP A 120 -37.50 -11.72 -13.97
C ASP A 120 -38.09 -11.89 -12.56
N GLU A 121 -37.35 -11.49 -11.51
CA GLU A 121 -37.80 -11.57 -10.11
C GLU A 121 -37.53 -10.25 -9.36
N ALA A 122 -38.43 -9.95 -8.43
CA ALA A 122 -38.40 -8.75 -7.61
C ALA A 122 -38.72 -9.09 -6.16
N GLN A 123 -37.86 -8.65 -5.25
CA GLN A 123 -38.00 -8.82 -3.81
C GLN A 123 -37.90 -7.45 -3.14
N GLY A 124 -38.74 -7.23 -2.12
CA GLY A 124 -38.72 -5.99 -1.39
C GLY A 124 -39.84 -5.87 -0.37
N PHE A 125 -40.04 -4.64 0.09
CA PHE A 125 -40.93 -4.32 1.19
C PHE A 125 -41.72 -3.06 0.88
N LEU A 126 -43.02 -3.09 1.18
CA LEU A 126 -43.83 -1.88 1.30
C LEU A 126 -43.76 -1.39 2.73
N VAL A 127 -43.45 -0.12 2.93
CA VAL A 127 -43.42 0.52 4.26
C VAL A 127 -44.34 1.74 4.26
N ASP A 128 -45.29 1.80 5.18
CA ASP A 128 -46.24 2.91 5.24
C ASP A 128 -45.67 4.14 6.01
N SER A 129 -46.48 5.20 6.11
CA SER A 129 -46.11 6.44 6.82
C SER A 129 -45.94 6.28 8.33
N LYS A 130 -46.38 5.16 8.92
CA LYS A 130 -46.17 4.82 10.34
C LYS A 130 -44.99 3.86 10.53
N GLY A 131 -44.35 3.44 9.45
CA GLY A 131 -43.26 2.47 9.45
C GLY A 131 -43.72 1.02 9.42
N GLU A 132 -45.01 0.71 9.31
CA GLU A 132 -45.48 -0.68 9.21
C GLU A 132 -45.05 -1.27 7.87
N ALA A 133 -44.59 -2.53 7.89
CA ALA A 133 -44.03 -3.18 6.71
C ALA A 133 -44.89 -4.35 6.20
N ALA A 134 -44.82 -4.59 4.89
CA ALA A 134 -45.30 -5.80 4.23
C ALA A 134 -44.20 -6.33 3.29
N THR A 135 -43.96 -7.63 3.31
CA THR A 135 -43.00 -8.30 2.43
C THR A 135 -43.64 -8.52 1.06
N VAL A 136 -42.86 -8.32 0.01
CA VAL A 136 -43.30 -8.52 -1.38
C VAL A 136 -42.31 -9.43 -2.09
N ALA A 137 -42.85 -10.53 -2.63
CA ALA A 137 -42.15 -11.42 -3.56
C ALA A 137 -42.91 -11.43 -4.88
N ALA A 138 -42.23 -11.10 -5.97
CA ALA A 138 -42.84 -11.01 -7.30
C ALA A 138 -41.97 -11.66 -8.38
N ASN A 139 -42.61 -12.31 -9.33
CA ASN A 139 -42.00 -12.81 -10.56
C ASN A 139 -42.99 -12.65 -11.73
N ALA A 140 -42.64 -13.16 -12.92
CA ALA A 140 -43.50 -13.04 -14.11
C ALA A 140 -44.91 -13.66 -13.94
N GLN A 141 -45.10 -14.61 -13.02
CA GLN A 141 -46.35 -15.33 -12.84
C GLN A 141 -47.20 -14.79 -11.68
N ARG A 142 -46.59 -14.28 -10.61
CA ARG A 142 -47.29 -13.92 -9.38
C ARG A 142 -46.66 -12.76 -8.63
N VAL A 143 -47.49 -11.97 -7.93
CA VAL A 143 -47.10 -11.07 -6.84
C VAL A 143 -47.72 -11.56 -5.53
N VAL A 144 -46.92 -11.80 -4.50
CA VAL A 144 -47.37 -12.13 -3.14
C VAL A 144 -46.98 -11.00 -2.20
N ILE A 145 -47.95 -10.51 -1.44
CA ILE A 145 -47.79 -9.40 -0.49
C ILE A 145 -48.25 -9.88 0.88
N THR A 146 -47.32 -10.05 1.80
CA THR A 146 -47.58 -10.62 3.13
C THR A 146 -47.44 -9.53 4.19
N SER A 147 -48.46 -9.35 5.04
CA SER A 147 -48.44 -8.35 6.11
C SER A 147 -48.99 -8.87 7.43
N SER A 148 -48.41 -8.36 8.52
CA SER A 148 -48.90 -8.58 9.88
C SER A 148 -50.20 -7.86 10.20
N ARG A 149 -50.49 -6.78 9.47
CA ARG A 149 -51.77 -6.10 9.53
C ARG A 149 -52.73 -6.68 8.50
N PRO A 150 -54.01 -6.94 8.85
CA PRO A 150 -55.01 -7.41 7.90
C PRO A 150 -55.16 -6.51 6.67
N TRP A 151 -55.63 -7.10 5.57
CA TRP A 151 -55.82 -6.40 4.29
C TRP A 151 -57.29 -6.08 4.05
N ASP A 152 -57.66 -4.81 4.23
CA ASP A 152 -58.90 -4.24 3.72
C ASP A 152 -58.78 -3.82 2.24
N GLU A 153 -59.89 -3.44 1.62
CA GLU A 153 -59.95 -3.09 0.20
C GLU A 153 -59.13 -1.83 -0.15
N ALA A 154 -59.18 -0.80 0.71
CA ALA A 154 -58.46 0.45 0.51
C ALA A 154 -56.94 0.23 0.52
N ARG A 155 -56.43 -0.48 1.53
CA ARG A 155 -55.00 -0.78 1.67
C ARG A 155 -54.47 -1.65 0.52
N ARG A 156 -55.30 -2.57 0.00
CA ARG A 156 -54.95 -3.35 -1.21
C ARG A 156 -54.80 -2.44 -2.43
N ALA A 157 -55.75 -1.51 -2.62
CA ALA A 157 -55.69 -0.56 -3.72
C ALA A 157 -54.43 0.33 -3.64
N GLU A 158 -54.10 0.86 -2.46
CA GLU A 158 -52.91 1.67 -2.22
C GLU A 158 -51.60 0.89 -2.45
N ALA A 159 -51.54 -0.37 -2.00
CA ALA A 159 -50.40 -1.24 -2.23
C ALA A 159 -50.20 -1.51 -3.73
N LEU A 160 -51.28 -1.77 -4.47
CA LEU A 160 -51.23 -1.95 -5.93
C LEU A 160 -50.81 -0.67 -6.66
N ALA A 161 -51.31 0.50 -6.24
CA ALA A 161 -50.94 1.78 -6.81
C ALA A 161 -49.43 2.04 -6.69
N THR A 162 -48.83 1.62 -5.57
CA THR A 162 -47.38 1.72 -5.36
C THR A 162 -46.61 0.67 -6.17
N LEU A 163 -47.04 -0.60 -6.12
CA LEU A 163 -46.28 -1.71 -6.71
C LEU A 163 -46.31 -1.75 -8.24
N ARG A 164 -47.42 -1.36 -8.87
CA ARG A 164 -47.55 -1.37 -10.34
C ARG A 164 -46.38 -0.66 -11.02
N PRO A 165 -46.14 0.63 -10.77
CA PRO A 165 -45.00 1.32 -11.36
C PRO A 165 -43.67 0.84 -10.76
N ALA A 166 -43.62 0.42 -9.48
CA ALA A 166 -42.36 0.02 -8.84
C ALA A 166 -41.76 -1.29 -9.36
N LEU A 167 -42.61 -2.20 -9.85
CA LEU A 167 -42.21 -3.50 -10.39
C LEU A 167 -42.08 -3.53 -11.91
N THR A 168 -42.52 -2.48 -12.62
CA THR A 168 -42.38 -2.37 -14.09
C THR A 168 -41.32 -1.36 -14.52
N ASP A 169 -40.91 -0.44 -13.64
CA ASP A 169 -39.88 0.57 -13.93
C ASP A 169 -38.46 0.11 -13.54
N TYR A 170 -37.44 0.75 -14.12
CA TYR A 170 -36.05 0.52 -13.73
C TYR A 170 -35.83 0.86 -12.24
N PRO A 171 -35.12 0.03 -11.46
CA PRO A 171 -34.27 -1.10 -11.88
C PRO A 171 -34.94 -2.47 -11.86
N THR A 172 -36.22 -2.58 -11.47
CA THR A 172 -36.93 -3.84 -11.27
C THR A 172 -37.81 -4.10 -12.49
N ARG A 173 -37.25 -4.66 -13.57
CA ARG A 173 -37.95 -4.73 -14.88
C ARG A 173 -38.77 -6.01 -15.05
N LEU A 174 -39.88 -6.17 -14.34
CA LEU A 174 -40.85 -7.20 -14.75
C LEU A 174 -41.42 -6.80 -16.12
N LYS A 175 -41.29 -7.70 -17.11
CA LYS A 175 -41.71 -7.43 -18.51
C LYS A 175 -43.21 -7.15 -18.65
N ALA A 176 -44.03 -7.68 -17.73
CA ALA A 176 -45.46 -7.46 -17.66
C ALA A 176 -45.96 -7.61 -16.21
N TRP A 177 -47.10 -6.99 -15.90
CA TRP A 177 -47.76 -7.13 -14.60
C TRP A 177 -48.37 -8.54 -14.46
N PRO A 178 -48.10 -9.30 -13.38
CA PRO A 178 -48.63 -10.64 -13.21
C PRO A 178 -50.15 -10.68 -13.00
N ALA A 179 -50.80 -11.71 -13.54
CA ALA A 179 -52.26 -11.88 -13.40
C ALA A 179 -52.67 -12.41 -12.01
N ASP A 180 -51.81 -13.18 -11.32
CA ASP A 180 -52.05 -13.71 -9.97
C ASP A 180 -51.45 -12.74 -8.92
N VAL A 181 -52.30 -12.01 -8.22
CA VAL A 181 -51.89 -11.15 -7.09
C VAL A 181 -52.53 -11.65 -5.80
N ARG A 182 -51.69 -11.96 -4.81
CA ARG A 182 -52.11 -12.51 -3.52
C ARG A 182 -51.76 -11.58 -2.38
N PHE A 183 -52.76 -11.31 -1.55
CA PHE A 183 -52.59 -10.61 -0.29
C PHE A 183 -52.73 -11.60 0.86
N GLU A 184 -51.64 -11.82 1.57
CA GLU A 184 -51.56 -12.77 2.68
C GLU A 184 -51.50 -12.00 3.99
N HIS A 185 -52.28 -12.46 4.96
CA HIS A 185 -52.21 -11.98 6.34
C HIS A 185 -51.52 -13.04 7.19
N GLN A 186 -50.48 -12.62 7.90
CA GLN A 186 -49.76 -13.46 8.85
C GLN A 186 -49.67 -12.73 10.17
N ALA A 187 -50.39 -13.18 11.20
CA ALA A 187 -50.44 -12.50 12.50
C ALA A 187 -49.03 -12.16 13.03
N ALA A 188 -48.90 -10.97 13.63
CA ALA A 188 -47.65 -10.53 14.24
C ALA A 188 -47.20 -11.54 15.31
N LEU A 189 -45.93 -11.93 15.25
CA LEU A 189 -45.33 -12.81 16.25
C LEU A 189 -45.12 -12.02 17.54
N ASP A 190 -45.49 -12.59 18.69
CA ASP A 190 -45.02 -12.06 19.97
C ASP A 190 -43.53 -12.39 20.12
N VAL A 191 -42.70 -11.45 19.69
CA VAL A 191 -41.24 -11.61 19.64
C VAL A 191 -40.67 -11.89 21.03
N THR A 192 -41.16 -11.17 22.04
CA THR A 192 -40.65 -11.26 23.41
C THR A 192 -41.07 -12.58 24.07
N ALA A 193 -42.34 -12.97 23.96
CA ALA A 193 -42.81 -14.24 24.53
C ALA A 193 -42.17 -15.44 23.83
N THR A 194 -41.99 -15.37 22.50
CA THR A 194 -41.37 -16.45 21.72
C THR A 194 -39.89 -16.60 22.06
N PHE A 195 -39.14 -15.50 22.12
CA PHE A 195 -37.74 -15.55 22.57
C PHE A 195 -37.62 -16.12 23.98
N ARG A 196 -38.48 -15.69 24.91
CA ARG A 196 -38.53 -16.22 26.28
C ARG A 196 -38.72 -17.74 26.29
N SER A 197 -39.66 -18.26 25.50
CA SER A 197 -39.91 -19.70 25.40
C SER A 197 -38.69 -20.46 24.87
N LEU A 198 -38.10 -19.99 23.75
CA LEU A 198 -36.90 -20.59 23.17
C LEU A 198 -35.70 -20.55 24.14
N HIS A 199 -35.54 -19.45 24.86
CA HIS A 199 -34.49 -19.29 25.87
C HIS A 199 -34.67 -20.27 27.03
N GLN A 200 -35.90 -20.42 27.55
CA GLN A 200 -36.22 -21.37 28.61
C GLN A 200 -35.93 -22.81 28.19
N VAL A 201 -36.28 -23.20 26.95
CA VAL A 201 -35.94 -24.51 26.39
C VAL A 201 -34.42 -24.71 26.37
N ALA A 202 -33.66 -23.76 25.82
CA ALA A 202 -32.20 -23.86 25.77
C ALA A 202 -31.57 -23.92 27.18
N ARG A 203 -32.07 -23.11 28.13
CA ARG A 203 -31.57 -23.04 29.51
C ARG A 203 -31.80 -24.34 30.29
N ALA A 204 -32.89 -25.06 30.00
CA ALA A 204 -33.23 -26.30 30.68
C ALA A 204 -32.34 -27.50 30.26
N ILE A 205 -31.62 -27.40 29.13
CA ILE A 205 -30.77 -28.49 28.62
C ILE A 205 -29.43 -28.51 29.38
N PRO A 206 -29.06 -29.64 30.03
CA PRO A 206 -27.77 -29.77 30.70
C PRO A 206 -26.59 -29.57 29.74
N ARG A 207 -25.56 -28.84 30.19
CA ARG A 207 -24.34 -28.57 29.40
C ARG A 207 -23.58 -29.85 28.97
N ALA A 208 -23.77 -30.95 29.70
CA ALA A 208 -23.21 -32.27 29.33
C ALA A 208 -23.85 -32.89 28.07
N LYS A 209 -24.92 -32.29 27.52
CA LYS A 209 -25.59 -32.70 26.27
C LYS A 209 -25.35 -31.69 25.14
N PRO A 210 -24.12 -31.58 24.61
CA PRO A 210 -23.74 -30.50 23.70
C PRO A 210 -24.54 -30.49 22.39
N ALA A 211 -24.94 -31.65 21.86
CA ALA A 211 -25.72 -31.72 20.62
C ALA A 211 -27.19 -31.29 20.77
N GLU A 212 -27.81 -31.55 21.94
CA GLU A 212 -29.15 -31.05 22.25
C GLU A 212 -29.12 -29.54 22.47
N PHE A 213 -28.17 -29.06 23.27
CA PHE A 213 -28.00 -27.63 23.50
C PHE A 213 -27.68 -26.86 22.22
N GLY A 214 -26.80 -27.40 21.38
CA GLY A 214 -26.42 -26.78 20.10
C GLY A 214 -27.61 -26.59 19.16
N ARG A 215 -28.56 -27.53 19.14
CA ARG A 215 -29.82 -27.40 18.37
C ARG A 215 -30.72 -26.30 18.91
N ALA A 216 -30.95 -26.27 20.23
CA ALA A 216 -31.75 -25.22 20.85
C ALA A 216 -31.12 -23.81 20.68
N LEU A 217 -29.79 -23.71 20.76
CA LEU A 217 -29.09 -22.46 20.48
C LEU A 217 -29.20 -22.06 19.00
N ALA A 218 -29.19 -23.01 18.07
CA ALA A 218 -29.40 -22.72 16.65
C ALA A 218 -30.80 -22.17 16.38
N ASP A 219 -31.83 -22.68 17.08
CA ASP A 219 -33.20 -22.14 16.99
C ASP A 219 -33.28 -20.69 17.51
N LEU A 220 -32.61 -20.39 18.64
CA LEU A 220 -32.46 -19.02 19.14
C LEU A 220 -31.73 -18.11 18.15
N ARG A 221 -30.65 -18.60 17.53
CA ARG A 221 -29.88 -17.86 16.52
C ARG A 221 -30.73 -17.53 15.30
N ARG A 222 -31.45 -18.52 14.76
CA ARG A 222 -32.35 -18.29 13.63
C ARG A 222 -33.41 -17.24 14.00
N PHE A 223 -34.04 -17.39 15.17
CA PHE A 223 -35.04 -16.44 15.65
C PHE A 223 -34.48 -15.01 15.78
N VAL A 224 -33.32 -14.83 16.40
CA VAL A 224 -32.71 -13.52 16.57
C VAL A 224 -32.25 -12.93 15.24
N MET A 225 -31.83 -13.74 14.27
CA MET A 225 -31.53 -13.28 12.90
C MET A 225 -32.77 -12.79 12.16
N GLU A 226 -33.92 -13.41 12.39
CA GLU A 226 -35.20 -13.01 11.79
C GLU A 226 -35.79 -11.77 12.48
N GLN A 227 -35.83 -11.73 13.81
CA GLN A 227 -36.59 -10.72 14.55
C GLN A 227 -35.76 -9.54 15.07
N ASP A 228 -34.42 -9.62 15.06
CA ASP A 228 -33.50 -8.65 15.70
C ASP A 228 -33.60 -8.63 17.24
N TYR A 229 -32.45 -8.74 17.90
CA TYR A 229 -32.37 -8.72 19.36
C TYR A 229 -32.84 -7.36 19.94
N ARG A 230 -32.83 -6.30 19.13
CA ARG A 230 -33.31 -4.97 19.51
C ARG A 230 -34.83 -4.91 19.66
N GLU A 231 -35.56 -5.81 19.00
CA GLU A 231 -37.02 -5.90 19.07
C GLU A 231 -37.50 -6.81 20.22
N ILE A 232 -36.58 -7.49 20.91
CA ILE A 232 -36.88 -8.25 22.14
C ILE A 232 -36.91 -7.27 23.31
N ASP A 233 -38.07 -7.11 23.96
CA ASP A 233 -38.30 -6.13 25.03
C ASP A 233 -37.73 -4.73 24.69
N PRO A 234 -38.22 -4.06 23.63
CA PRO A 234 -37.59 -2.86 23.08
C PRO A 234 -37.57 -1.68 24.06
N GLU A 235 -38.50 -1.66 25.02
CA GLU A 235 -38.55 -0.66 26.11
C GLU A 235 -37.56 -0.98 27.24
N GLY A 236 -37.00 -2.20 27.28
CA GLY A 236 -36.04 -2.66 28.27
C GLY A 236 -36.61 -2.76 29.69
N LYS A 237 -37.92 -2.98 29.81
CA LYS A 237 -38.64 -2.94 31.09
C LYS A 237 -38.66 -4.29 31.82
N ASP A 238 -38.31 -5.40 31.17
CA ASP A 238 -38.33 -6.75 31.75
C ASP A 238 -36.91 -7.22 32.14
N PRO A 239 -36.55 -7.23 33.45
CA PRO A 239 -35.25 -7.71 33.92
C PRO A 239 -34.96 -9.18 33.54
N ALA A 240 -36.00 -10.00 33.36
CA ALA A 240 -35.85 -11.38 32.94
C ALA A 240 -35.40 -11.46 31.47
N MET A 241 -35.85 -10.53 30.60
CA MET A 241 -35.41 -10.47 29.21
C MET A 241 -33.97 -10.00 29.07
N LEU A 242 -33.55 -9.00 29.86
CA LEU A 242 -32.14 -8.60 29.90
C LEU A 242 -31.23 -9.75 30.38
N THR A 243 -31.72 -10.56 31.31
CA THR A 243 -31.04 -11.78 31.75
C THR A 243 -30.97 -12.81 30.63
N ALA A 244 -32.07 -13.05 29.92
CA ALA A 244 -32.12 -13.98 28.81
C ALA A 244 -31.21 -13.57 27.64
N LEU A 245 -31.17 -12.27 27.31
CA LEU A 245 -30.27 -11.71 26.29
C LEU A 245 -28.80 -11.80 26.72
N ASN A 246 -28.50 -11.58 28.00
CA ASN A 246 -27.15 -11.78 28.54
C ASN A 246 -26.71 -13.24 28.45
N ASP A 247 -27.57 -14.18 28.86
CA ASP A 247 -27.31 -15.62 28.78
C ASP A 247 -27.08 -16.05 27.33
N TYR A 248 -27.93 -15.56 26.42
CA TYR A 248 -27.81 -15.82 24.99
C TYR A 248 -26.48 -15.29 24.42
N GLY A 249 -26.09 -14.05 24.75
CA GLY A 249 -24.79 -13.50 24.38
C GLY A 249 -23.61 -14.32 24.91
N PHE A 250 -23.70 -14.81 26.15
CA PHE A 250 -22.71 -15.72 26.72
C PHE A 250 -22.62 -17.05 25.95
N TRP A 251 -23.76 -17.69 25.66
CA TRP A 251 -23.78 -18.95 24.90
C TRP A 251 -23.27 -18.79 23.47
N LEU A 252 -23.51 -17.64 22.83
CA LEU A 252 -22.93 -17.31 21.53
C LEU A 252 -21.42 -17.25 21.59
N ALA A 253 -20.85 -16.57 22.60
CA ALA A 253 -19.41 -16.50 22.79
C ALA A 253 -18.80 -17.90 22.98
N GLU A 254 -19.39 -18.76 23.83
CA GLU A 254 -18.93 -20.14 24.05
C GLU A 254 -19.01 -21.02 22.79
N SER A 255 -20.01 -20.79 21.93
CA SER A 255 -20.19 -21.55 20.69
C SER A 255 -19.34 -21.04 19.52
N GLY A 256 -18.53 -20.01 19.75
CA GLY A 256 -17.60 -19.44 18.77
C GLY A 256 -18.14 -18.25 17.97
N ASP A 257 -19.36 -17.77 18.23
CA ASP A 257 -19.92 -16.56 17.61
C ASP A 257 -19.67 -15.31 18.47
N ALA A 258 -18.38 -15.05 18.71
CA ALA A 258 -17.92 -13.94 19.54
C ALA A 258 -18.35 -12.55 19.00
N ALA A 259 -18.51 -12.42 17.68
CA ALA A 259 -18.89 -11.15 17.07
C ALA A 259 -20.36 -10.81 17.33
N GLN A 260 -21.26 -11.79 17.21
CA GLN A 260 -22.68 -11.58 17.54
C GLN A 260 -22.87 -11.41 19.06
N ALA A 261 -22.13 -12.17 19.86
CA ALA A 261 -22.11 -12.02 21.33
C ALA A 261 -21.75 -10.58 21.76
N ASP A 262 -20.67 -10.01 21.21
CA ASP A 262 -20.22 -8.64 21.51
C ASP A 262 -21.30 -7.59 21.21
N ARG A 263 -22.03 -7.75 20.09
CA ARG A 263 -23.15 -6.86 19.73
C ARG A 263 -24.31 -6.93 20.73
N ILE A 264 -24.79 -8.14 21.03
CA ILE A 264 -25.93 -8.34 21.93
C ILE A 264 -25.58 -7.87 23.34
N LEU A 265 -24.40 -8.23 23.85
CA LEU A 265 -23.95 -7.84 25.18
C LEU A 265 -23.71 -6.33 25.28
N SER A 266 -23.33 -5.68 24.18
CA SER A 266 -23.27 -4.22 24.12
C SER A 266 -24.64 -3.57 24.24
N ASP A 267 -25.67 -4.13 23.61
CA ASP A 267 -27.04 -3.64 23.77
C ASP A 267 -27.61 -3.92 25.16
N VAL A 268 -27.32 -5.08 25.75
CA VAL A 268 -27.65 -5.36 27.15
C VAL A 268 -27.06 -4.30 28.08
N LEU A 269 -25.78 -3.96 27.90
CA LEU A 269 -25.09 -2.94 28.70
C LEU A 269 -25.55 -1.51 28.40
N ARG A 270 -26.09 -1.26 27.20
CA ARG A 270 -26.73 0.03 26.86
C ARG A 270 -28.04 0.19 27.63
N ARG A 271 -28.84 -0.88 27.72
CA ARG A 271 -30.13 -0.90 28.45
C ARG A 271 -29.94 -0.95 29.97
N ASP A 272 -28.94 -1.67 30.44
CA ASP A 272 -28.62 -1.85 31.87
C ASP A 272 -27.09 -1.76 32.12
N PRO A 273 -26.55 -0.53 32.23
CA PRO A 273 -25.12 -0.30 32.49
C PRO A 273 -24.63 -0.80 33.87
N GLY A 274 -25.56 -1.18 34.76
CA GLY A 274 -25.27 -1.73 36.09
C GLY A 274 -24.96 -3.24 36.05
N ARG A 275 -25.28 -3.93 34.94
CA ARG A 275 -25.16 -5.38 34.83
C ARG A 275 -23.72 -5.88 34.75
N ALA A 276 -23.11 -6.14 35.90
CA ALA A 276 -21.74 -6.63 36.00
C ALA A 276 -21.48 -7.87 35.11
N ALA A 277 -22.37 -8.88 35.13
CA ALA A 277 -22.20 -10.11 34.35
C ALA A 277 -22.06 -9.86 32.83
N ALA A 278 -22.73 -8.84 32.29
CA ALA A 278 -22.66 -8.53 30.86
C ALA A 278 -21.29 -7.96 30.47
N TYR A 279 -20.62 -7.20 31.35
CA TYR A 279 -19.22 -6.79 31.14
C TYR A 279 -18.28 -8.00 31.06
N LEU A 280 -18.42 -8.96 31.97
CA LEU A 280 -17.60 -10.16 31.97
C LEU A 280 -17.78 -10.97 30.69
N ASN A 281 -19.03 -11.20 30.30
CA ASN A 281 -19.36 -11.96 29.09
C ASN A 281 -18.87 -11.24 27.83
N ARG A 282 -18.98 -9.91 27.79
CA ARG A 282 -18.53 -9.12 26.63
C ARG A 282 -17.01 -9.08 26.54
N ALA A 283 -16.32 -9.01 27.69
CA ALA A 283 -14.87 -9.12 27.74
C ALA A 283 -14.40 -10.46 27.15
N ASP A 284 -15.02 -11.57 27.54
CA ASP A 284 -14.70 -12.91 27.04
C ASP A 284 -14.97 -13.04 25.52
N ALA A 285 -16.08 -12.48 25.04
CA ALA A 285 -16.40 -12.43 23.61
C ALA A 285 -15.35 -11.61 22.83
N ARG A 286 -15.01 -10.41 23.31
CA ARG A 286 -14.00 -9.54 22.67
C ARG A 286 -12.61 -10.17 22.69
N TRP A 287 -12.25 -10.85 23.78
CA TRP A 287 -10.99 -11.56 23.90
C TRP A 287 -10.88 -12.70 22.87
N THR A 288 -11.96 -13.48 22.72
CA THR A 288 -12.05 -14.52 21.69
C THR A 288 -11.96 -13.93 20.28
N ARG A 289 -12.67 -12.83 20.03
CA ARG A 289 -12.64 -12.12 18.74
C ARG A 289 -11.24 -11.60 18.40
N ALA A 290 -10.47 -11.16 19.40
CA ALA A 290 -9.11 -10.68 19.19
C ALA A 290 -8.19 -11.75 18.58
N ALA A 291 -8.40 -13.03 18.90
CA ALA A 291 -7.58 -14.14 18.40
C ALA A 291 -7.63 -14.28 16.86
N THR A 292 -8.72 -13.86 16.22
CA THR A 292 -8.94 -13.97 14.77
C THR A 292 -9.00 -12.63 14.05
N ALA A 293 -8.76 -11.51 14.75
CA ALA A 293 -9.00 -10.16 14.23
C ALA A 293 -7.86 -9.52 13.42
N GLY A 294 -6.76 -10.25 13.16
CA GLY A 294 -5.61 -9.74 12.40
C GLY A 294 -5.07 -8.43 12.97
N GLU A 295 -5.02 -7.37 12.15
CA GLU A 295 -4.57 -6.03 12.56
C GLU A 295 -5.43 -5.40 13.68
N LYS A 296 -6.70 -5.81 13.83
CA LYS A 296 -7.60 -5.33 14.90
C LYS A 296 -7.47 -6.11 16.22
N ARG A 297 -6.51 -7.02 16.33
CA ARG A 297 -6.26 -7.77 17.57
C ARG A 297 -6.11 -6.86 18.78
N GLY A 298 -5.22 -5.86 18.70
CA GLY A 298 -4.97 -4.92 19.79
C GLY A 298 -6.21 -4.14 20.21
N TYR A 299 -7.06 -3.76 19.25
CA TYR A 299 -8.33 -3.07 19.50
C TYR A 299 -9.28 -3.89 20.36
N PHE A 300 -9.53 -5.16 19.99
CA PHE A 300 -10.42 -6.01 20.76
C PHE A 300 -9.84 -6.42 22.11
N GLU A 301 -8.53 -6.64 22.20
CA GLU A 301 -7.88 -6.89 23.50
C GLU A 301 -8.00 -5.69 24.44
N ALA A 302 -7.81 -4.46 23.94
CA ALA A 302 -7.94 -3.26 24.75
C ALA A 302 -9.37 -3.09 25.29
N LEU A 303 -10.39 -3.28 24.45
CA LEU A 303 -11.79 -3.26 24.87
C LEU A 303 -12.14 -4.38 25.86
N ALA A 304 -11.61 -5.58 25.67
CA ALA A 304 -11.82 -6.69 26.59
C ALA A 304 -11.20 -6.42 27.97
N ARG A 305 -9.97 -5.89 28.01
CA ARG A 305 -9.33 -5.47 29.27
C ARG A 305 -10.16 -4.41 29.98
N GLU A 306 -10.70 -3.44 29.25
CA GLU A 306 -11.58 -2.43 29.84
C GLU A 306 -12.86 -3.03 30.43
N ASP A 307 -13.51 -3.95 29.71
CA ASP A 307 -14.70 -4.63 30.23
C ASP A 307 -14.40 -5.47 31.48
N TYR A 308 -13.24 -6.13 31.55
CA TYR A 308 -12.80 -6.82 32.76
C TYR A 308 -12.61 -5.86 33.94
N ARG A 309 -12.01 -4.68 33.71
CA ARG A 309 -11.88 -3.63 34.73
C ARG A 309 -13.25 -3.15 35.21
N LEU A 310 -14.16 -2.89 34.28
CA LEU A 310 -15.54 -2.48 34.57
C LEU A 310 -16.34 -3.54 35.35
N TYR A 311 -16.11 -4.83 35.08
CA TYR A 311 -16.68 -5.92 35.87
C TYR A 311 -16.12 -5.91 37.30
N CYS A 312 -14.79 -5.92 37.45
CA CYS A 312 -14.20 -6.09 38.78
C CYS A 312 -14.33 -4.84 39.65
N SER A 313 -14.28 -3.63 39.09
CA SER A 313 -14.54 -2.39 39.84
C SER A 313 -15.95 -2.36 40.43
N ARG A 314 -16.96 -2.83 39.68
CA ARG A 314 -18.34 -2.95 40.17
C ARG A 314 -18.48 -3.97 41.29
N ARG A 315 -17.78 -5.11 41.19
CA ARG A 315 -17.77 -6.13 42.26
C ARG A 315 -17.17 -5.56 43.55
N ILE A 316 -16.04 -4.87 43.44
CA ILE A 316 -15.39 -4.18 44.57
C ILE A 316 -16.31 -3.11 45.17
N ALA A 317 -16.91 -2.25 44.33
CA ALA A 317 -17.82 -1.20 44.79
C ALA A 317 -19.08 -1.73 45.49
N ALA A 318 -19.50 -2.95 45.15
CA ALA A 318 -20.63 -3.64 45.77
C ALA A 318 -20.23 -4.55 46.95
N ASP A 319 -18.98 -4.50 47.41
CA ASP A 319 -18.41 -5.39 48.45
C ASP A 319 -18.64 -6.89 48.16
N ALA A 320 -18.61 -7.26 46.88
CA ALA A 320 -18.90 -8.61 46.41
C ALA A 320 -17.62 -9.31 45.92
N PRO A 321 -17.30 -10.53 46.39
CA PRO A 321 -16.04 -11.20 46.04
C PRO A 321 -15.98 -11.56 44.55
N ILE A 322 -14.80 -11.45 43.94
CA ILE A 322 -14.57 -11.93 42.57
C ILE A 322 -14.26 -13.43 42.65
N PRO A 323 -15.04 -14.32 41.99
CA PRO A 323 -14.76 -15.75 42.03
C PRO A 323 -13.34 -16.08 41.56
N ALA A 324 -12.67 -17.04 42.22
CA ALA A 324 -11.24 -17.30 42.05
C ALA A 324 -10.83 -17.60 40.60
N ASN A 325 -11.63 -18.38 39.87
CA ASN A 325 -11.41 -18.67 38.45
C ASN A 325 -11.53 -17.42 37.57
N ILE A 326 -12.46 -16.52 37.88
CA ILE A 326 -12.62 -15.25 37.17
C ILE A 326 -11.47 -14.29 37.52
N ALA A 327 -11.07 -14.24 38.80
CA ALA A 327 -9.95 -13.42 39.24
C ALA A 327 -8.64 -13.81 38.55
N ALA A 328 -8.34 -15.11 38.43
CA ALA A 328 -7.16 -15.60 37.72
C ALA A 328 -7.17 -15.23 36.23
N ARG A 329 -8.33 -15.34 35.58
CA ARG A 329 -8.52 -14.95 34.17
C ARG A 329 -8.32 -13.45 33.96
N ILE A 330 -8.95 -12.61 34.77
CA ILE A 330 -8.80 -11.15 34.70
C ILE A 330 -7.36 -10.75 35.01
N GLY A 331 -6.75 -11.33 36.05
CA GLY A 331 -5.36 -11.09 36.39
C GLY A 331 -4.42 -11.40 35.23
N THR A 332 -4.63 -12.52 34.53
CA THR A 332 -3.86 -12.86 33.32
C THR A 332 -4.07 -11.83 32.19
N ALA A 333 -5.31 -11.43 31.91
CA ALA A 333 -5.63 -10.48 30.85
C ALA A 333 -5.09 -9.06 31.11
N LEU A 334 -5.08 -8.64 32.37
CA LEU A 334 -4.59 -7.33 32.83
C LEU A 334 -3.09 -7.33 33.17
N ASN A 335 -2.46 -8.50 33.21
CA ASN A 335 -1.10 -8.71 33.71
C ASN A 335 -0.92 -8.27 35.19
N GLU A 336 -1.87 -8.67 36.03
CA GLU A 336 -1.97 -8.30 37.45
C GLU A 336 -2.04 -9.54 38.33
N LYS A 337 -1.29 -9.55 39.43
CA LYS A 337 -1.30 -10.67 40.40
C LYS A 337 -2.50 -10.60 41.35
N THR A 338 -2.95 -9.41 41.68
CA THR A 338 -4.03 -9.14 42.64
C THR A 338 -4.98 -8.09 42.08
N LEU A 339 -6.29 -8.33 42.19
CA LEU A 339 -7.33 -7.42 41.67
C LEU A 339 -7.81 -6.45 42.74
N GLY A 340 -7.01 -5.40 42.99
CA GLY A 340 -7.38 -4.27 43.84
C GLY A 340 -8.05 -3.13 43.05
N ALA A 341 -8.37 -2.03 43.75
CA ALA A 341 -9.00 -0.84 43.15
C ALA A 341 -8.20 -0.29 41.95
N ASP A 342 -6.87 -0.25 42.03
CA ASP A 342 -6.02 0.26 40.94
C ASP A 342 -5.98 -0.66 39.72
N ALA A 343 -5.88 -1.98 39.93
CA ALA A 343 -5.91 -2.97 38.85
C ALA A 343 -7.25 -2.93 38.08
N CYS A 344 -8.34 -2.71 38.82
CA CYS A 344 -9.71 -2.68 38.31
C CYS A 344 -10.18 -1.31 37.82
N ARG A 345 -9.36 -0.27 37.90
CA ARG A 345 -9.72 1.08 37.48
C ARG A 345 -10.01 1.18 35.97
N PRO A 346 -11.23 1.57 35.54
CA PRO A 346 -11.53 1.76 34.12
C PRO A 346 -10.57 2.79 33.49
N ARG A 347 -9.98 2.48 32.34
CA ARG A 347 -8.97 3.33 31.69
C ARG A 347 -9.53 4.18 30.57
N LEU A 348 -10.75 3.91 30.09
CA LEU A 348 -11.35 4.64 28.96
C LEU A 348 -12.18 5.85 29.39
N ALA A 349 -12.41 6.06 30.69
CA ALA A 349 -13.21 7.18 31.20
C ALA A 349 -12.64 8.55 30.81
N ILE A 350 -11.32 8.73 30.96
CA ILE A 350 -10.61 9.97 30.58
C ILE A 350 -10.80 10.34 29.10
N PHE A 351 -10.90 9.36 28.20
CA PHE A 351 -11.14 9.61 26.77
C PHE A 351 -12.56 10.11 26.49
N LYS A 352 -13.55 9.72 27.30
CA LYS A 352 -14.91 10.26 27.20
C LYS A 352 -14.94 11.72 27.65
N ALA A 353 -14.25 12.07 28.72
CA ALA A 353 -14.11 13.44 29.18
C ALA A 353 -13.43 14.33 28.12
N ILE A 354 -12.31 13.86 27.54
CA ILE A 354 -11.65 14.52 26.40
C ILE A 354 -12.61 14.68 25.21
N ALA A 355 -13.40 13.65 24.89
CA ALA A 355 -14.34 13.71 23.78
C ALA A 355 -15.47 14.74 24.00
N ALA A 356 -15.84 14.97 25.26
CA ALA A 356 -16.85 15.94 25.71
C ALA A 356 -16.28 17.35 25.97
N ASP A 357 -14.97 17.55 25.83
CA ASP A 357 -14.27 18.80 26.20
C ASP A 357 -14.43 19.19 27.69
N ASP A 358 -14.52 18.18 28.56
CA ASP A 358 -14.70 18.34 30.00
C ASP A 358 -13.35 18.27 30.73
N LEU A 359 -12.70 19.43 30.88
CA LEU A 359 -11.40 19.55 31.56
C LEU A 359 -11.45 19.13 33.04
N ASP A 360 -12.55 19.42 33.73
CA ASP A 360 -12.68 19.11 35.15
C ASP A 360 -12.83 17.61 35.36
N ALA A 361 -13.56 16.91 34.50
CA ALA A 361 -13.59 15.45 34.49
C ALA A 361 -12.22 14.85 34.16
N VAL A 362 -11.46 15.41 33.20
CA VAL A 362 -10.08 14.95 32.93
C VAL A 362 -9.21 15.09 34.17
N ARG A 363 -9.25 16.24 34.85
CA ARG A 363 -8.50 16.47 36.10
C ARG A 363 -8.93 15.52 37.21
N ALA A 364 -10.22 15.24 37.34
CA ALA A 364 -10.74 14.31 38.34
C ALA A 364 -10.25 12.87 38.09
N GLU A 365 -10.25 12.40 36.84
CA GLU A 365 -9.71 11.08 36.49
C GLU A 365 -8.22 10.98 36.81
N LEU A 366 -7.43 11.99 36.44
CA LEU A 366 -5.99 12.06 36.76
C LEU A 366 -5.75 12.08 38.28
N ALA A 367 -6.47 12.94 39.01
CA ALA A 367 -6.38 13.03 40.47
C ALA A 367 -6.79 11.74 41.18
N ALA A 368 -7.72 10.97 40.59
CA ALA A 368 -8.09 9.67 41.11
C ALA A 368 -6.94 8.65 40.98
N GLY A 369 -5.95 8.86 40.11
CA GLY A 369 -4.84 7.94 39.83
C GLY A 369 -4.90 7.28 38.44
N GLN A 370 -5.64 7.85 37.50
CA GLN A 370 -5.62 7.39 36.10
C GLN A 370 -4.22 7.57 35.50
N ASP A 371 -3.72 6.54 34.80
CA ASP A 371 -2.45 6.62 34.09
C ASP A 371 -2.53 7.65 32.93
N PRO A 372 -1.77 8.76 32.99
CA PRO A 372 -1.79 9.80 31.95
C PRO A 372 -1.21 9.31 30.61
N ASN A 373 -0.48 8.19 30.62
CA ASN A 373 0.11 7.54 29.44
C ASN A 373 -0.74 6.37 28.92
N GLY A 374 -1.90 6.12 29.54
CA GLY A 374 -2.85 5.13 29.06
C GLY A 374 -3.30 5.42 27.63
N VAL A 375 -3.56 4.35 26.87
CA VAL A 375 -4.07 4.41 25.50
C VAL A 375 -5.49 3.87 25.41
N ASN A 376 -6.27 4.42 24.49
CA ASN A 376 -7.58 3.88 24.15
C ASN A 376 -7.48 2.64 23.26
N GLU A 377 -8.62 2.10 22.84
CA GLU A 377 -8.73 0.94 21.97
C GLU A 377 -8.07 1.10 20.60
N ASN A 378 -7.81 2.34 20.16
CA ASN A 378 -7.11 2.64 18.91
C ASN A 378 -5.60 2.86 19.11
N GLY A 379 -5.05 2.56 20.29
CA GLY A 379 -3.65 2.83 20.60
C GLY A 379 -3.32 4.32 20.59
N THR A 380 -4.29 5.18 20.91
CA THR A 380 -4.12 6.63 21.00
C THR A 380 -4.05 7.03 22.48
N SER A 381 -3.01 7.77 22.88
CA SER A 381 -2.89 8.28 24.25
C SER A 381 -3.92 9.38 24.54
N ALA A 382 -4.21 9.62 25.83
CA ALA A 382 -5.07 10.73 26.25
C ALA A 382 -4.55 12.07 25.69
N LEU A 383 -3.22 12.28 25.77
CA LEU A 383 -2.55 13.44 25.18
C LEU A 383 -2.81 13.56 23.68
N ALA A 384 -2.65 12.47 22.93
CA ALA A 384 -2.88 12.45 21.49
C ALA A 384 -4.34 12.79 21.12
N ALA A 385 -5.31 12.26 21.87
CA ALA A 385 -6.72 12.57 21.69
C ALA A 385 -6.99 14.07 21.90
N ALA A 386 -6.47 14.67 22.98
CA ALA A 386 -6.63 16.10 23.26
C ALA A 386 -5.93 16.99 22.21
N VAL A 387 -4.72 16.62 21.77
CA VAL A 387 -3.97 17.33 20.72
C VAL A 387 -4.74 17.35 19.40
N SER A 388 -5.32 16.21 18.98
CA SER A 388 -6.08 16.12 17.73
C SER A 388 -7.31 17.04 17.72
N ARG A 389 -7.86 17.35 18.90
CA ARG A 389 -9.02 18.23 19.12
C ARG A 389 -8.63 19.68 19.42
N LYS A 390 -7.33 19.99 19.46
CA LYS A 390 -6.77 21.32 19.78
C LYS A 390 -7.18 21.85 21.17
N GLN A 391 -7.40 20.96 22.14
CA GLN A 391 -7.81 21.31 23.51
C GLN A 391 -6.60 21.71 24.37
N ILE A 392 -6.14 22.96 24.25
CA ILE A 392 -4.87 23.42 24.86
C ILE A 392 -4.80 23.20 26.38
N GLU A 393 -5.87 23.54 27.11
CA GLU A 393 -5.87 23.40 28.57
C GLU A 393 -5.87 21.94 29.03
N THR A 394 -6.57 21.06 28.30
CA THR A 394 -6.54 19.61 28.53
C THR A 394 -5.17 19.02 28.24
N VAL A 395 -4.51 19.47 27.17
CA VAL A 395 -3.13 19.09 26.84
C VAL A 395 -2.18 19.50 27.98
N ARG A 396 -2.30 20.73 28.48
CA ARG A 396 -1.49 21.20 29.62
C ARG A 396 -1.71 20.34 30.86
N ALA A 397 -2.96 20.09 31.25
CA ALA A 397 -3.28 19.25 32.40
C ALA A 397 -2.73 17.81 32.28
N LEU A 398 -2.76 17.23 31.08
CA LEU A 398 -2.19 15.90 30.83
C LEU A 398 -0.66 15.90 30.92
N LEU A 399 0.00 16.91 30.36
CA LEU A 399 1.46 17.07 30.46
C LEU A 399 1.91 17.31 31.91
N ASP A 400 1.20 18.16 32.65
CA ASP A 400 1.45 18.42 34.08
C ASP A 400 1.30 17.14 34.93
N ALA A 401 0.39 16.24 34.54
CA ALA A 401 0.21 14.94 35.16
C ALA A 401 1.27 13.90 34.73
N GLY A 402 2.18 14.23 33.81
CA GLY A 402 3.26 13.34 33.36
C GLY A 402 2.94 12.53 32.09
N ALA A 403 1.99 12.97 31.26
CA ALA A 403 1.79 12.40 29.94
C ALA A 403 3.02 12.65 29.06
N LYS A 404 3.48 11.61 28.37
CA LYS A 404 4.66 11.67 27.50
C LYS A 404 4.28 12.16 26.11
N ALA A 405 5.04 13.13 25.61
CA ALA A 405 4.81 13.73 24.30
C ALA A 405 5.30 12.86 23.12
N ASP A 406 5.96 11.73 23.40
CA ASP A 406 6.29 10.66 22.45
C ASP A 406 5.31 9.47 22.52
N GLY A 407 4.20 9.62 23.25
CA GLY A 407 3.22 8.56 23.45
C GLY A 407 2.53 8.10 22.15
N PRO A 408 1.93 6.90 22.16
CA PRO A 408 1.28 6.34 20.97
C PRO A 408 0.17 7.25 20.40
N ASN A 409 0.20 7.45 19.08
CA ASN A 409 -0.79 8.25 18.34
C ASN A 409 -1.22 7.54 17.05
N ASN A 410 -1.76 6.32 17.18
CA ASN A 410 -2.21 5.50 16.05
C ASN A 410 -1.17 5.39 14.90
N GLY A 411 0.10 5.28 15.28
CA GLY A 411 1.22 5.21 14.34
C GLY A 411 1.72 6.54 13.78
N PHE A 412 1.17 7.70 14.13
CA PHE A 412 1.69 9.01 13.70
C PHE A 412 2.61 9.64 14.76
N VAL A 413 3.52 10.51 14.34
CA VAL A 413 4.26 11.39 15.25
C VAL A 413 3.29 12.43 15.82
N LEU A 414 3.22 12.57 17.15
CA LEU A 414 2.22 13.41 17.82
C LEU A 414 2.27 14.89 17.36
N VAL A 415 3.46 15.44 17.16
CA VAL A 415 3.64 16.82 16.68
C VAL A 415 2.92 17.06 15.34
N ALA A 416 2.79 16.03 14.50
CA ALA A 416 2.07 16.13 13.22
C ALA A 416 0.62 16.59 13.40
N SER A 417 -0.04 16.12 14.47
CA SER A 417 -1.43 16.45 14.83
C SER A 417 -1.56 17.84 15.45
N ALA A 418 -0.46 18.41 15.97
CA ALA A 418 -0.43 19.74 16.55
C ALA A 418 -0.24 20.86 15.53
N LEU A 419 0.40 20.57 14.39
CA LEU A 419 0.63 21.55 13.33
C LEU A 419 -0.70 22.15 12.80
N PRO A 420 -0.70 23.44 12.42
CA PRO A 420 -1.87 24.11 11.86
C PRO A 420 -2.18 23.64 10.44
N ASP A 421 -3.42 23.87 10.01
CA ASP A 421 -3.82 23.75 8.59
C ASP A 421 -3.13 24.85 7.79
N ALA A 422 -2.78 24.59 6.53
CA ALA A 422 -2.15 25.57 5.64
C ALA A 422 -3.01 26.82 5.43
N LYS A 423 -4.32 26.77 5.71
CA LYS A 423 -5.25 27.91 5.63
C LYS A 423 -5.35 28.71 6.94
N ASP A 424 -4.68 28.29 8.01
CA ASP A 424 -4.69 29.00 9.29
C ASP A 424 -3.84 30.28 9.20
N THR A 425 -4.53 31.43 9.19
CA THR A 425 -3.91 32.76 9.02
C THR A 425 -3.61 33.46 10.35
N ARG A 426 -3.84 32.80 11.49
CA ARG A 426 -3.52 33.36 12.81
C ARG A 426 -2.02 33.65 12.94
N PRO A 427 -1.64 34.53 13.88
CA PRO A 427 -0.23 34.78 14.18
C PRO A 427 0.55 33.49 14.44
N ALA A 428 1.81 33.43 13.98
CA ALA A 428 2.65 32.24 14.08
C ALA A 428 2.70 31.68 15.52
N ALA A 429 2.81 32.56 16.52
CA ALA A 429 2.81 32.18 17.94
C ALA A 429 1.53 31.47 18.36
N GLU A 430 0.37 31.88 17.85
CA GLU A 430 -0.92 31.26 18.19
C GLU A 430 -1.14 29.95 17.46
N ARG A 431 -0.88 29.91 16.14
CA ARG A 431 -1.10 28.71 15.32
C ARG A 431 -0.16 27.56 15.68
N TYR A 432 1.04 27.87 16.18
CA TYR A 432 2.03 26.87 16.63
C TYR A 432 2.04 26.62 18.14
N ALA A 433 1.26 27.34 18.94
CA ALA A 433 1.28 27.22 20.41
C ALA A 433 1.16 25.76 20.91
N LEU A 434 0.30 24.96 20.27
CA LEU A 434 0.14 23.54 20.62
C LEU A 434 1.37 22.71 20.25
N ALA A 435 1.97 22.95 19.09
CA ALA A 435 3.18 22.25 18.67
C ALA A 435 4.37 22.64 19.57
N ASP A 436 4.48 23.92 19.92
CA ASP A 436 5.48 24.43 20.86
C ASP A 436 5.35 23.81 22.24
N MET A 437 4.14 23.66 22.76
CA MET A 437 3.89 22.99 24.04
C MET A 437 4.37 21.54 24.03
N LEU A 438 4.11 20.80 22.95
CA LEU A 438 4.56 19.41 22.82
C LEU A 438 6.09 19.31 22.68
N ILE A 439 6.71 20.18 21.87
CA ILE A 439 8.16 20.21 21.69
C ILE A 439 8.85 20.55 23.01
N ALA A 440 8.33 21.52 23.76
CA ALA A 440 8.82 21.86 25.09
C ALA A 440 8.69 20.69 26.09
N ALA A 441 7.67 19.85 25.93
CA ALA A 441 7.48 18.61 26.68
C ALA A 441 8.31 17.42 26.13
N GLY A 442 9.24 17.65 25.19
CA GLY A 442 10.16 16.64 24.66
C GLY A 442 9.61 15.80 23.51
N ALA A 443 8.58 16.25 22.80
CA ALA A 443 8.06 15.52 21.65
C ALA A 443 9.14 15.38 20.54
N PRO A 444 9.43 14.16 20.06
CA PRO A 444 10.46 13.95 19.05
C PRO A 444 9.98 14.45 17.68
N LEU A 445 10.82 15.26 17.01
CA LEU A 445 10.56 15.71 15.63
C LEU A 445 10.98 14.68 14.58
N ASP A 446 11.90 13.77 14.95
CA ASP A 446 12.53 12.82 14.03
C ASP A 446 12.07 11.37 14.26
N ALA A 447 11.05 11.17 15.11
CA ALA A 447 10.46 9.85 15.32
C ALA A 447 9.88 9.30 14.01
N LEU A 448 9.94 7.98 13.87
CA LEU A 448 9.34 7.28 12.74
C LEU A 448 7.87 7.00 13.03
N ASP A 449 7.02 7.27 12.06
CA ASP A 449 5.65 6.77 12.06
C ASP A 449 5.60 5.24 11.85
N SER A 450 4.41 4.66 11.91
CA SER A 450 4.19 3.22 11.71
C SER A 450 4.60 2.71 10.32
N SER A 451 4.76 3.61 9.35
CA SER A 451 5.28 3.31 8.01
C SER A 451 6.81 3.44 7.94
N GLY A 452 7.48 3.79 9.04
CA GLY A 452 8.92 4.00 9.10
C GLY A 452 9.38 5.35 8.54
N THR A 453 8.50 6.35 8.43
CA THR A 453 8.80 7.66 7.82
C THR A 453 8.89 8.77 8.88
N THR A 454 9.84 9.70 8.72
CA THR A 454 9.97 10.88 9.61
C THR A 454 8.91 11.94 9.30
N LEU A 455 8.54 12.75 10.29
CA LEU A 455 7.55 13.82 10.11
C LEU A 455 7.94 14.78 8.98
N LEU A 456 9.21 15.21 8.95
CA LEU A 456 9.70 16.13 7.94
C LEU A 456 9.60 15.53 6.53
N MET A 457 10.01 14.27 6.33
CA MET A 457 9.93 13.65 5.00
C MET A 457 8.49 13.42 4.54
N ARG A 458 7.58 13.04 5.45
CA ARG A 458 6.15 12.91 5.12
C ARG A 458 5.57 14.26 4.68
N ARG A 459 5.91 15.35 5.37
CA ARG A 459 5.48 16.71 5.01
C ARG A 459 6.01 17.13 3.64
N VAL A 460 7.29 16.91 3.34
CA VAL A 460 7.86 17.23 2.03
C VAL A 460 7.19 16.42 0.90
N SER A 461 6.90 15.14 1.14
CA SER A 461 6.37 14.24 0.11
C SER A 461 4.90 14.51 -0.25
N TYR A 462 4.07 14.87 0.73
CA TYR A 462 2.62 14.99 0.55
C TYR A 462 2.08 16.42 0.71
N TYR A 463 2.82 17.29 1.39
CA TYR A 463 2.41 18.65 1.75
C TYR A 463 3.48 19.68 1.38
N SER A 464 4.21 19.45 0.28
CA SER A 464 5.30 20.34 -0.18
C SER A 464 4.95 21.82 -0.34
N GLU A 465 3.68 22.15 -0.57
CA GLU A 465 3.20 23.54 -0.70
C GLU A 465 3.03 24.24 0.66
N ASP A 466 3.02 23.49 1.77
CA ASP A 466 2.87 23.98 3.13
C ASP A 466 4.23 24.50 3.66
N LYS A 467 4.68 25.61 3.07
CA LYS A 467 6.00 26.18 3.31
C LYS A 467 6.23 26.58 4.76
N ASP A 468 5.18 27.03 5.44
CA ASP A 468 5.19 27.49 6.82
C ASP A 468 5.49 26.32 7.77
N ASN A 469 4.74 25.21 7.66
CA ASN A 469 4.99 24.04 8.52
C ASN A 469 6.35 23.39 8.25
N LEU A 470 6.76 23.31 6.99
CA LEU A 470 8.09 22.82 6.61
C LEU A 470 9.20 23.69 7.22
N SER A 471 9.05 25.01 7.13
CA SER A 471 10.00 25.95 7.69
C SER A 471 10.05 25.86 9.22
N TYR A 472 8.88 25.87 9.84
CA TYR A 472 8.72 25.78 11.30
C TYR A 472 9.41 24.55 11.87
N LEU A 473 9.20 23.36 11.28
CA LEU A 473 9.80 22.12 11.76
C LEU A 473 11.34 22.18 11.73
N LEU A 474 11.91 22.68 10.64
CA LEU A 474 13.37 22.88 10.56
C LEU A 474 13.89 23.92 11.55
N ASP A 475 13.13 24.99 11.78
CA ASP A 475 13.52 26.05 12.71
C ASP A 475 13.39 25.61 14.18
N LYS A 476 12.55 24.61 14.46
CA LYS A 476 12.45 23.91 15.75
C LYS A 476 13.44 22.76 15.94
N GLY A 477 14.34 22.54 14.98
CA GLY A 477 15.44 21.58 15.10
C GLY A 477 15.12 20.18 14.60
N ALA A 478 14.11 19.98 13.74
CA ALA A 478 13.97 18.72 13.01
C ALA A 478 15.27 18.43 12.22
N ASN A 479 15.80 17.21 12.35
CA ASN A 479 17.06 16.85 11.74
C ASN A 479 16.88 16.73 10.21
N PRO A 480 17.58 17.55 9.40
CA PRO A 480 17.45 17.52 7.95
C PRO A 480 17.98 16.22 7.31
N ASN A 481 18.75 15.42 8.07
CA ASN A 481 19.30 14.12 7.68
C ASN A 481 18.55 12.93 8.27
N ALA A 482 17.43 13.14 8.98
CA ALA A 482 16.66 12.03 9.55
C ALA A 482 16.04 11.17 8.44
N GLY A 483 16.63 10.00 8.21
CA GLY A 483 16.19 9.05 7.19
C GLY A 483 14.96 8.24 7.61
N GLU A 484 14.18 7.78 6.63
CA GLU A 484 13.22 6.70 6.87
C GLU A 484 13.91 5.36 7.13
N LYS A 485 13.13 4.31 7.37
CA LYS A 485 13.60 2.94 7.60
C LYS A 485 14.65 2.44 6.59
N LYS A 486 14.57 2.84 5.32
CA LYS A 486 15.57 2.49 4.28
C LYS A 486 16.77 3.45 4.19
N GLY A 487 16.75 4.56 4.94
CA GLY A 487 17.79 5.59 4.95
C GLY A 487 17.53 6.80 4.05
N ARG A 488 16.44 6.81 3.27
CA ARG A 488 16.10 7.95 2.39
C ARG A 488 15.80 9.20 3.23
N THR A 489 16.40 10.33 2.89
CA THR A 489 16.35 11.59 3.68
C THR A 489 15.36 12.61 3.12
N PRO A 490 14.97 13.65 3.89
CA PRO A 490 14.14 14.76 3.43
C PRO A 490 14.67 15.44 2.16
N LEU A 491 16.00 15.52 2.00
CA LEU A 491 16.61 16.12 0.81
C LEU A 491 16.30 15.34 -0.48
N HIS A 492 16.28 14.01 -0.42
CA HIS A 492 15.82 13.18 -1.55
C HIS A 492 14.38 13.51 -1.94
N ALA A 493 13.49 13.65 -0.95
CA ALA A 493 12.10 14.00 -1.19
C ALA A 493 11.95 15.43 -1.76
N ALA A 494 12.73 16.40 -1.26
CA ALA A 494 12.73 17.76 -1.75
C ALA A 494 13.23 17.85 -3.19
N LEU A 495 14.28 17.10 -3.54
CA LEU A 495 14.86 17.11 -4.87
C LEU A 495 14.08 16.31 -5.91
N ARG A 496 12.99 15.61 -5.55
CA ARG A 496 12.15 14.89 -6.51
C ARG A 496 11.47 15.80 -7.55
N ASN A 497 11.21 17.06 -7.21
CA ASN A 497 10.57 18.01 -8.11
C ASN A 497 11.20 19.41 -7.98
N PRO A 498 11.59 20.07 -9.10
CA PRO A 498 12.15 21.43 -9.07
C PRO A 498 11.35 22.46 -8.28
N LYS A 499 10.01 22.32 -8.19
CA LYS A 499 9.16 23.22 -7.40
C LYS A 499 9.52 23.28 -5.91
N ASN A 500 10.24 22.26 -5.41
CA ASN A 500 10.64 22.13 -4.01
C ASN A 500 12.11 22.55 -3.77
N PHE A 501 12.81 23.08 -4.77
CA PHE A 501 14.19 23.54 -4.60
C PHE A 501 14.35 24.57 -3.50
N TRP A 502 13.38 25.47 -3.31
CA TRP A 502 13.38 26.41 -2.18
C TRP A 502 13.54 25.70 -0.81
N PHE A 503 12.98 24.50 -0.67
CA PHE A 503 13.09 23.71 0.56
C PHE A 503 14.38 22.88 0.59
N ALA A 504 14.84 22.39 -0.56
CA ALA A 504 16.15 21.75 -0.66
C ALA A 504 17.29 22.72 -0.25
N GLU A 505 17.23 23.97 -0.70
CA GLU A 505 18.11 25.06 -0.25
C GLU A 505 18.05 25.24 1.27
N LYS A 506 16.84 25.27 1.85
CA LYS A 506 16.67 25.40 3.30
C LYS A 506 17.22 24.19 4.07
N LEU A 507 17.04 22.99 3.54
CA LEU A 507 17.61 21.75 4.11
C LEU A 507 19.14 21.80 4.09
N LEU A 508 19.75 22.16 2.97
CA LEU A 508 21.20 22.30 2.82
C LEU A 508 21.75 23.38 3.77
N ALA A 509 21.08 24.52 3.89
CA ALA A 509 21.43 25.57 4.83
C ALA A 509 21.35 25.12 6.31
N LYS A 510 20.55 24.10 6.61
CA LYS A 510 20.46 23.46 7.94
C LYS A 510 21.41 22.26 8.09
N GLY A 511 22.28 21.99 7.11
CA GLY A 511 23.27 20.91 7.17
C GLY A 511 22.79 19.56 6.61
N ALA A 512 21.80 19.55 5.73
CA ALA A 512 21.49 18.33 4.96
C ALA A 512 22.70 17.89 4.13
N ASP A 513 22.97 16.59 4.11
CA ASP A 513 24.03 16.01 3.31
C ASP A 513 23.55 15.78 1.87
N ILE A 514 24.11 16.55 0.92
CA ILE A 514 23.85 16.40 -0.52
C ILE A 514 24.25 15.03 -1.08
N ASN A 515 25.12 14.31 -0.35
CA ASN A 515 25.62 12.99 -0.70
C ASN A 515 25.02 11.87 0.16
N ALA A 516 23.98 12.16 0.95
CA ALA A 516 23.28 11.15 1.73
C ALA A 516 22.86 9.99 0.81
N ALA A 517 23.23 8.76 1.17
CA ALA A 517 22.97 7.59 0.34
C ALA A 517 22.06 6.60 1.09
N TYR A 518 21.14 5.97 0.35
CA TYR A 518 20.27 4.93 0.88
C TYR A 518 20.17 3.73 -0.07
N ILE A 519 19.77 2.56 0.43
CA ILE A 519 19.62 1.38 -0.41
C ILE A 519 18.28 1.44 -1.15
N LEU A 520 18.31 1.67 -2.46
CA LEU A 520 17.10 1.68 -3.28
C LEU A 520 16.54 0.26 -3.45
N MET A 521 17.40 -0.68 -3.82
CA MET A 521 17.06 -2.08 -4.06
C MET A 521 18.30 -2.99 -4.04
N TYR A 522 18.08 -4.30 -4.17
CA TYR A 522 19.13 -5.32 -4.28
C TYR A 522 19.05 -6.01 -5.65
N TYR A 523 20.20 -6.20 -6.29
CA TYR A 523 20.35 -7.05 -7.47
C TYR A 523 21.22 -8.26 -7.09
N GLY A 524 20.57 -9.41 -6.87
CA GLY A 524 21.23 -10.55 -6.23
C GLY A 524 21.71 -10.16 -4.83
N SER A 525 23.01 -10.28 -4.58
CA SER A 525 23.65 -9.88 -3.31
C SER A 525 24.15 -8.44 -3.28
N SER A 526 24.07 -7.69 -4.39
CA SER A 526 24.64 -6.35 -4.51
C SER A 526 23.58 -5.28 -4.27
N PRO A 527 23.69 -4.47 -3.20
CA PRO A 527 22.81 -3.30 -3.02
C PRO A 527 23.15 -2.20 -4.02
N LEU A 528 22.12 -1.48 -4.45
CA LEU A 528 22.23 -0.22 -5.17
C LEU A 528 22.04 0.94 -4.20
N TRP A 529 23.12 1.69 -3.96
CA TRP A 529 23.11 2.89 -3.15
C TRP A 529 22.73 4.10 -4.00
N GLU A 530 21.68 4.80 -3.58
CA GLU A 530 21.11 5.94 -4.30
C GLU A 530 21.40 7.23 -3.54
N THR A 531 21.95 8.21 -4.24
CA THR A 531 22.14 9.59 -3.76
C THR A 531 21.16 10.53 -4.46
N PRO A 532 20.97 11.78 -4.00
CA PRO A 532 20.13 12.74 -4.71
C PRO A 532 20.58 12.99 -6.17
N LEU A 533 21.88 12.94 -6.45
CA LEU A 533 22.43 13.06 -7.80
C LEU A 533 22.08 11.84 -8.67
N LEU A 534 22.26 10.62 -8.17
CA LEU A 534 21.89 9.41 -8.92
C LEU A 534 20.38 9.31 -9.15
N GLU A 535 19.55 9.65 -8.15
CA GLU A 535 18.09 9.69 -8.27
C GLU A 535 17.64 10.74 -9.33
N ALA A 536 18.39 11.83 -9.48
CA ALA A 536 18.17 12.82 -10.52
C ALA A 536 18.60 12.32 -11.91
N LEU A 537 19.75 11.64 -12.02
CA LEU A 537 20.26 11.07 -13.28
C LEU A 537 19.40 9.92 -13.81
N ARG A 538 18.69 9.20 -12.94
CA ARG A 538 17.75 8.11 -13.33
C ARG A 538 16.51 8.59 -14.05
N GLU A 539 16.19 9.89 -13.99
CA GLU A 539 15.13 10.46 -14.81
C GLU A 539 15.38 10.10 -16.29
N SER A 540 14.36 9.60 -16.97
CA SER A 540 14.51 9.23 -18.37
C SER A 540 14.41 10.47 -19.25
N PRO A 541 15.27 10.63 -20.26
CA PRO A 541 15.06 11.65 -21.28
C PRO A 541 13.66 11.51 -21.90
N SER A 542 12.91 12.62 -21.96
CA SER A 542 11.58 12.63 -22.58
C SER A 542 11.67 12.84 -24.09
N GLY A 543 10.90 12.07 -24.86
CA GLY A 543 10.78 12.21 -26.32
C GLY A 543 11.51 11.12 -27.12
N SER A 544 11.07 10.90 -28.35
CA SER A 544 11.64 9.90 -29.25
C SER A 544 13.03 10.32 -29.74
N LEU A 545 13.94 9.35 -29.89
CA LEU A 545 15.23 9.56 -30.54
C LEU A 545 15.06 9.83 -32.04
N THR A 546 15.49 11.01 -32.48
CA THR A 546 15.39 11.53 -33.85
C THR A 546 16.73 12.17 -34.26
N PRO A 547 16.95 12.43 -35.56
CA PRO A 547 18.15 13.13 -36.04
C PRO A 547 18.45 14.44 -35.30
N THR A 548 17.41 15.17 -34.88
CA THR A 548 17.50 16.49 -34.24
C THR A 548 17.28 16.47 -32.73
N SER A 549 17.13 15.29 -32.11
CA SER A 549 16.86 15.16 -30.68
C SER A 549 17.90 15.89 -29.83
N GLN A 550 17.42 16.61 -28.81
CA GLN A 550 18.23 17.28 -27.80
C GLN A 550 17.56 17.07 -26.45
N TYR A 551 18.20 16.27 -25.60
CA TYR A 551 17.69 16.02 -24.26
C TYR A 551 18.25 17.03 -23.28
N ALA A 552 17.35 17.70 -22.56
CA ALA A 552 17.74 18.58 -21.47
C ALA A 552 18.28 17.75 -20.30
N VAL A 553 19.36 18.22 -19.68
CA VAL A 553 19.80 17.69 -18.38
C VAL A 553 18.75 18.12 -17.34
N PRO A 554 18.23 17.22 -16.49
CA PRO A 554 17.22 17.58 -15.52
C PRO A 554 17.76 18.66 -14.58
N ALA A 555 16.94 19.66 -14.27
CA ALA A 555 17.33 20.74 -13.34
C ALA A 555 17.81 20.21 -11.98
N ARG A 556 17.34 19.02 -11.59
CA ARG A 556 17.73 18.29 -10.37
C ARG A 556 19.19 17.87 -10.37
N VAL A 557 19.73 17.46 -11.54
CA VAL A 557 21.14 17.11 -11.71
C VAL A 557 21.99 18.37 -11.57
N THR A 558 21.62 19.43 -12.28
CA THR A 558 22.30 20.74 -12.20
C THR A 558 22.30 21.27 -10.77
N PHE A 559 21.16 21.19 -10.08
CA PHE A 559 21.03 21.61 -8.69
C PHE A 559 21.98 20.82 -7.78
N ALA A 560 22.00 19.49 -7.88
CA ALA A 560 22.83 18.66 -7.02
C ALA A 560 24.33 18.96 -7.22
N LEU A 561 24.79 19.05 -8.47
CA LEU A 561 26.19 19.37 -8.79
C LEU A 561 26.59 20.78 -8.32
N ALA A 562 25.72 21.78 -8.50
CA ALA A 562 25.96 23.14 -8.02
C ALA A 562 26.12 23.23 -6.49
N HIS A 563 25.55 22.27 -5.76
CA HIS A 563 25.63 22.17 -4.30
C HIS A 563 26.68 21.15 -3.82
N GLY A 564 27.62 20.75 -4.69
CA GLY A 564 28.76 19.91 -4.30
C GLY A 564 28.44 18.42 -4.17
N ALA A 565 27.45 17.92 -4.90
CA ALA A 565 27.25 16.48 -5.02
C ALA A 565 28.51 15.80 -5.59
N ASP A 566 29.05 14.85 -4.84
CA ASP A 566 30.17 14.01 -5.25
C ASP A 566 29.64 12.85 -6.10
N SER A 567 29.94 12.88 -7.39
CA SER A 567 29.49 11.87 -8.34
C SER A 567 30.09 10.49 -8.07
N ALA A 568 31.15 10.38 -7.26
CA ALA A 568 31.71 9.11 -6.84
C ALA A 568 30.88 8.41 -5.75
N VAL A 569 29.94 9.09 -5.09
CA VAL A 569 29.15 8.51 -3.98
C VAL A 569 27.92 7.75 -4.53
N GLY A 570 27.66 6.56 -3.96
CA GLY A 570 26.55 5.69 -4.32
C GLY A 570 26.93 4.63 -5.36
N GLY A 571 25.94 4.12 -6.10
CA GLY A 571 26.12 3.06 -7.09
C GLY A 571 26.08 1.66 -6.48
N PHE A 572 26.49 0.67 -7.28
CA PHE A 572 26.55 -0.73 -6.85
C PHE A 572 27.73 -0.95 -5.88
N ALA A 573 27.49 -1.76 -4.85
CA ALA A 573 28.53 -2.18 -3.89
C ALA A 573 28.59 -3.71 -3.73
N ALA A 574 29.78 -4.26 -3.44
CA ALA A 574 30.00 -5.68 -3.16
C ALA A 574 29.50 -6.13 -1.76
N GLY A 575 28.85 -5.25 -1.00
CA GLY A 575 28.32 -5.55 0.34
C GLY A 575 27.53 -4.37 0.95
N LYS A 576 27.36 -4.36 2.28
CA LYS A 576 26.64 -3.28 3.00
C LYS A 576 27.44 -1.98 3.15
N ALA A 577 28.67 -1.92 2.65
CA ALA A 577 29.44 -0.69 2.61
C ALA A 577 28.93 0.19 1.45
N VAL A 578 28.98 1.51 1.64
CA VAL A 578 28.81 2.47 0.54
C VAL A 578 30.13 2.47 -0.23
N GLU A 579 30.31 1.55 -1.17
CA GLU A 579 31.46 1.61 -2.09
C GLU A 579 31.28 2.83 -3.00
N ARG A 580 32.29 3.72 -3.05
CA ARG A 580 32.27 4.95 -3.85
C ARG A 580 32.53 4.68 -5.34
N ASN A 581 31.71 3.84 -5.96
CA ASN A 581 31.71 3.63 -7.41
C ASN A 581 30.50 4.30 -8.08
N GLY A 582 29.99 5.37 -7.47
CA GLY A 582 28.87 6.16 -7.98
C GLY A 582 29.17 6.74 -9.35
N LEU A 583 30.45 7.03 -9.66
CA LEU A 583 30.85 7.63 -10.92
C LEU A 583 30.58 6.65 -12.08
N ASN A 584 30.83 5.35 -11.88
CA ASN A 584 30.56 4.33 -12.90
C ASN A 584 29.06 4.28 -13.25
N GLU A 585 28.19 4.26 -12.24
CA GLU A 585 26.73 4.30 -12.44
C GLU A 585 26.30 5.65 -13.05
N GLY A 586 26.78 6.77 -12.50
CA GLY A 586 26.45 8.12 -12.94
C GLY A 586 26.77 8.37 -14.40
N LEU A 587 27.96 7.96 -14.86
CA LEU A 587 28.35 8.03 -16.27
C LEU A 587 27.46 7.17 -17.16
N SER A 588 27.14 5.93 -16.74
CA SER A 588 26.23 5.04 -17.47
C SER A 588 24.82 5.62 -17.61
N LEU A 589 24.35 6.33 -16.57
CA LEU A 589 23.06 7.03 -16.62
C LEU A 589 23.13 8.29 -17.49
N ALA A 590 24.23 9.04 -17.43
CA ALA A 590 24.41 10.34 -18.07
C ALA A 590 24.48 10.28 -19.61
N VAL A 591 25.08 9.24 -20.18
CA VAL A 591 25.22 9.10 -21.64
C VAL A 591 23.88 9.09 -22.38
N ARG A 592 22.79 8.72 -21.70
CA ARG A 592 21.41 8.71 -22.24
C ARG A 592 20.91 10.10 -22.62
N TYR A 593 21.48 11.17 -22.06
CA TYR A 593 21.12 12.54 -22.39
C TYR A 593 21.81 13.05 -23.66
N LEU A 594 22.83 12.35 -24.18
CA LEU A 594 23.60 12.79 -25.35
C LEU A 594 24.18 14.21 -25.17
N ARG A 595 24.64 14.51 -23.94
CA ARG A 595 25.28 15.77 -23.53
C ARG A 595 26.72 15.46 -23.12
N PRO A 596 27.69 15.56 -24.03
CA PRO A 596 29.09 15.26 -23.72
C PRO A 596 29.58 16.02 -22.48
N GLU A 597 29.17 17.28 -22.32
CA GLU A 597 29.59 18.15 -21.22
C GLU A 597 29.14 17.64 -19.85
N LEU A 598 28.06 16.84 -19.78
CA LEU A 598 27.62 16.22 -18.53
C LEU A 598 28.62 15.16 -18.04
N VAL A 599 29.32 14.48 -18.95
CA VAL A 599 30.40 13.55 -18.59
C VAL A 599 31.54 14.31 -17.92
N ASP A 600 31.93 15.45 -18.48
CA ASP A 600 32.98 16.31 -17.90
C ASP A 600 32.57 16.81 -16.52
N GLN A 601 31.33 17.29 -16.36
CA GLN A 601 30.81 17.76 -15.09
C GLN A 601 30.82 16.67 -14.02
N LEU A 602 30.40 15.45 -14.37
CA LEU A 602 30.42 14.33 -13.42
C LEU A 602 31.85 13.91 -13.08
N ALA A 603 32.74 13.83 -14.05
CA ALA A 603 34.15 13.48 -13.80
C ALA A 603 34.85 14.54 -12.92
N GLN A 604 34.56 15.82 -13.12
CA GLN A 604 35.11 16.92 -12.31
C GLN A 604 34.55 16.96 -10.89
N ALA A 605 33.27 16.63 -10.73
CA ALA A 605 32.60 16.56 -9.42
C ALA A 605 32.98 15.30 -8.63
N ALA A 606 33.68 14.34 -9.24
CA ALA A 606 34.02 13.08 -8.60
C ALA A 606 35.17 13.23 -7.60
N GLY A 607 34.95 12.80 -6.37
CA GLY A 607 36.04 12.41 -5.48
C GLY A 607 36.79 11.19 -6.03
N LYS A 608 37.87 10.78 -5.34
CA LYS A 608 38.65 9.59 -5.75
C LYS A 608 37.75 8.34 -5.73
N PRO A 609 37.57 7.64 -6.87
CA PRO A 609 36.78 6.41 -6.92
C PRO A 609 37.39 5.33 -6.01
N GLN A 610 36.55 4.57 -5.32
CA GLN A 610 37.01 3.45 -4.47
C GLN A 610 37.20 2.15 -5.25
N ALA A 611 36.59 2.04 -6.44
CA ALA A 611 36.79 0.96 -7.39
C ALA A 611 37.14 1.54 -8.77
N PRO A 612 37.88 0.79 -9.61
CA PRO A 612 38.11 1.20 -10.99
C PRO A 612 36.80 1.36 -11.77
N LEU A 613 36.79 2.32 -12.70
CA LEU A 613 35.69 2.43 -13.66
C LEU A 613 35.66 1.20 -14.56
N THR A 614 34.46 0.84 -15.01
CA THR A 614 34.22 -0.33 -15.86
C THR A 614 33.73 0.10 -17.25
N THR A 615 33.65 -0.86 -18.17
CA THR A 615 33.17 -0.64 -19.55
C THR A 615 31.65 -0.36 -19.65
N GLU A 616 30.95 -0.24 -18.52
CA GLU A 616 29.49 -0.10 -18.46
C GLU A 616 28.98 1.19 -19.11
N ALA A 617 29.59 2.34 -18.80
CA ALA A 617 29.18 3.60 -19.39
C ALA A 617 29.39 3.62 -20.91
N LEU A 618 30.50 3.02 -21.38
CA LEU A 618 30.76 2.85 -22.81
C LEU A 618 29.73 1.90 -23.45
N THR A 619 29.40 0.78 -22.81
CA THR A 619 28.35 -0.14 -23.28
C THR A 619 27.00 0.58 -23.42
N SER A 620 26.61 1.36 -22.41
CA SER A 620 25.37 2.14 -22.43
C SER A 620 25.34 3.13 -23.60
N LEU A 621 26.47 3.80 -23.88
CA LEU A 621 26.62 4.70 -25.02
C LEU A 621 26.54 3.96 -26.36
N LEU A 622 27.25 2.84 -26.50
CA LEU A 622 27.28 2.04 -27.73
C LEU A 622 25.91 1.44 -28.06
N ARG A 623 25.08 1.13 -27.06
CA ARG A 623 23.70 0.71 -27.28
C ARG A 623 22.86 1.83 -27.90
N ILE A 624 23.04 3.06 -27.46
CA ILE A 624 22.33 4.23 -28.04
C ILE A 624 22.83 4.47 -29.45
N TRP A 625 24.15 4.39 -29.68
CA TRP A 625 24.73 4.53 -31.01
C TRP A 625 24.20 3.44 -31.96
N ASN A 626 24.10 2.21 -31.50
CA ASN A 626 23.50 1.12 -32.29
C ASN A 626 22.03 1.40 -32.68
N ASP A 627 21.22 1.99 -31.78
CA ASP A 627 19.84 2.42 -32.12
C ASP A 627 19.83 3.53 -33.18
N VAL A 628 20.78 4.48 -33.11
CA VAL A 628 20.96 5.51 -34.16
C VAL A 628 21.24 4.84 -35.51
N GLU A 629 22.18 3.90 -35.58
CA GLU A 629 22.53 3.24 -36.84
C GLU A 629 21.38 2.37 -37.39
N ALA A 630 20.68 1.64 -36.53
CA ALA A 630 19.52 0.86 -36.93
C ALA A 630 18.40 1.73 -37.51
N ARG A 631 18.12 2.89 -36.91
CA ARG A 631 17.12 3.86 -37.41
C ARG A 631 17.56 4.52 -38.71
N ALA A 632 18.83 4.92 -38.80
CA ALA A 632 19.41 5.50 -40.01
C ALA A 632 19.33 4.53 -41.20
N ALA A 633 19.61 3.25 -40.98
CA ALA A 633 19.49 2.20 -41.98
C ALA A 633 18.03 1.97 -42.39
N ALA A 634 17.12 1.84 -41.42
CA ALA A 634 15.69 1.61 -41.68
C ALA A 634 15.03 2.78 -42.44
N GLY A 635 15.39 4.02 -42.10
CA GLY A 635 14.84 5.24 -42.72
C GLY A 635 15.52 5.64 -44.03
N LYS A 636 16.63 5.00 -44.40
CA LYS A 636 17.49 5.39 -45.54
C LYS A 636 17.92 6.86 -45.49
N ASN A 637 18.06 7.43 -44.30
CA ASN A 637 18.31 8.85 -44.06
C ASN A 637 19.63 9.08 -43.30
N GLY A 638 20.65 8.28 -43.61
CA GLY A 638 21.96 8.30 -42.93
C GLY A 638 22.56 9.68 -42.63
N PRO A 639 22.64 10.60 -43.61
CA PRO A 639 23.24 11.92 -43.38
C PRO A 639 22.52 12.78 -42.34
N GLU A 640 21.22 12.59 -42.14
CA GLU A 640 20.48 13.37 -41.14
C GLU A 640 20.98 13.05 -39.71
N TRP A 641 21.49 11.84 -39.48
CA TRP A 641 21.96 11.37 -38.19
C TRP A 641 23.39 11.78 -37.83
N ASP A 642 24.12 12.44 -38.73
CA ASP A 642 25.53 12.81 -38.51
C ASP A 642 25.72 13.71 -37.28
N GLY A 643 24.75 14.58 -36.98
CA GLY A 643 24.75 15.37 -35.76
C GLY A 643 24.69 14.53 -34.48
N GLN A 644 23.94 13.42 -34.48
CA GLN A 644 23.89 12.50 -33.34
C GLN A 644 25.16 11.66 -33.25
N ARG A 645 25.69 11.17 -34.38
CA ARG A 645 26.98 10.45 -34.43
C ARG A 645 28.12 11.28 -33.87
N ALA A 646 28.19 12.56 -34.23
CA ALA A 646 29.20 13.48 -33.72
C ALA A 646 29.11 13.63 -32.19
N ARG A 647 27.89 13.74 -31.63
CA ARG A 647 27.68 13.81 -30.16
C ARG A 647 28.04 12.51 -29.47
N LEU A 648 27.69 11.37 -30.04
CA LEU A 648 28.03 10.05 -29.51
C LEU A 648 29.54 9.86 -29.46
N ARG A 649 30.25 10.21 -30.54
CA ARG A 649 31.72 10.22 -30.59
C ARG A 649 32.32 11.15 -29.52
N ALA A 650 31.85 12.39 -29.46
CA ALA A 650 32.32 13.37 -28.47
C ALA A 650 32.05 12.94 -27.02
N THR A 651 30.98 12.16 -26.79
CA THR A 651 30.68 11.56 -25.49
C THR A 651 31.65 10.41 -25.19
N ALA A 652 31.93 9.55 -26.17
CA ALA A 652 32.88 8.44 -26.00
C ALA A 652 34.29 8.95 -25.67
N ASP A 653 34.77 9.99 -26.37
CA ASP A 653 36.07 10.59 -26.11
C ASP A 653 36.18 11.09 -24.66
N ARG A 654 35.10 11.70 -24.14
CA ARG A 654 35.05 12.16 -22.74
C ARG A 654 34.96 11.04 -21.72
N LEU A 655 34.27 9.94 -22.03
CA LEU A 655 34.29 8.75 -21.17
C LEU A 655 35.72 8.21 -21.04
N LEU A 656 36.45 8.10 -22.15
CA LEU A 656 37.85 7.66 -22.13
C LEU A 656 38.74 8.63 -21.36
N ALA A 657 38.56 9.93 -21.55
CA ALA A 657 39.27 10.96 -20.78
C ALA A 657 38.97 10.90 -19.28
N ALA A 658 37.74 10.51 -18.91
CA ALA A 658 37.33 10.26 -17.52
C ALA A 658 37.89 8.93 -16.95
N GLY A 659 38.59 8.12 -17.74
CA GLY A 659 39.21 6.87 -17.32
C GLY A 659 38.32 5.63 -17.49
N VAL A 660 37.20 5.73 -18.23
CA VAL A 660 36.40 4.55 -18.59
C VAL A 660 37.23 3.66 -19.53
N PRO A 661 37.45 2.37 -19.21
CA PRO A 661 38.28 1.51 -20.03
C PRO A 661 37.57 1.07 -21.32
N LEU A 662 38.35 0.75 -22.35
CA LEU A 662 37.87 0.13 -23.58
C LEU A 662 37.70 -1.40 -23.46
N THR A 663 38.42 -2.02 -22.51
CA THR A 663 38.48 -3.47 -22.29
C THR A 663 38.21 -3.84 -20.84
N ASP A 664 37.64 -5.03 -20.61
CA ASP A 664 37.47 -5.60 -19.28
C ASP A 664 38.60 -6.60 -19.03
N THR A 665 39.41 -6.36 -17.99
CA THR A 665 40.57 -7.20 -17.68
C THR A 665 40.22 -8.43 -16.84
N GLY A 666 38.97 -8.57 -16.39
CA GLY A 666 38.55 -9.62 -15.45
C GLY A 666 38.15 -10.96 -16.09
N ASP A 667 37.86 -11.00 -17.39
CA ASP A 667 37.39 -12.22 -18.06
C ASP A 667 38.47 -12.89 -18.93
N ALA A 668 38.78 -14.14 -18.56
CA ALA A 668 39.74 -14.99 -19.24
C ALA A 668 39.29 -15.38 -20.66
N THR A 669 37.99 -15.34 -20.98
CA THR A 669 37.48 -15.70 -22.32
C THR A 669 37.36 -14.49 -23.26
N GLY A 670 37.16 -13.30 -22.69
CA GLY A 670 36.83 -12.10 -23.45
C GLY A 670 35.37 -12.02 -23.88
N LEU A 671 34.51 -12.95 -23.44
CA LEU A 671 33.07 -12.89 -23.63
C LEU A 671 32.44 -11.99 -22.56
N ARG A 672 32.10 -10.77 -22.93
CA ARG A 672 31.64 -9.79 -21.96
C ARG A 672 30.14 -9.89 -21.68
N ARG A 673 29.76 -10.57 -20.59
CA ARG A 673 28.35 -10.67 -20.16
C ARG A 673 27.74 -9.29 -19.91
N ASN A 674 26.55 -9.02 -20.45
CA ASN A 674 25.84 -7.74 -20.40
C ASN A 674 26.68 -6.53 -20.86
N ARG A 675 27.67 -6.72 -21.73
CA ARG A 675 28.47 -5.64 -22.33
C ARG A 675 28.63 -5.77 -23.85
N ILE A 676 28.94 -4.66 -24.49
CA ILE A 676 29.26 -4.59 -25.92
C ILE A 676 30.78 -4.42 -26.08
N ALA A 677 31.41 -5.28 -26.85
CA ALA A 677 32.80 -5.12 -27.24
C ALA A 677 32.87 -4.10 -28.40
N PRO A 678 33.60 -2.99 -28.24
CA PRO A 678 33.58 -1.90 -29.22
C PRO A 678 34.07 -2.36 -30.61
N LEU A 679 35.04 -3.27 -30.64
CA LEU A 679 35.62 -3.75 -31.90
C LEU A 679 34.71 -4.72 -32.66
N SER A 680 33.62 -5.22 -32.06
CA SER A 680 32.58 -5.99 -32.75
C SER A 680 31.68 -5.13 -33.64
N LEU A 681 31.81 -3.79 -33.62
CA LEU A 681 30.87 -2.85 -34.23
C LEU A 681 31.27 -2.43 -35.66
N PRO A 682 30.59 -2.90 -36.71
CA PRO A 682 30.99 -2.66 -38.10
C PRO A 682 30.67 -1.25 -38.59
N TRP A 683 29.81 -0.51 -37.89
CA TRP A 683 29.41 0.86 -38.20
C TRP A 683 30.27 1.94 -37.52
N LEU A 684 31.18 1.57 -36.59
CA LEU A 684 32.12 2.54 -36.01
C LEU A 684 32.98 3.18 -37.12
N PRO A 685 33.25 4.49 -37.09
CA PRO A 685 34.17 5.13 -38.04
C PRO A 685 35.56 4.49 -38.00
N ASP A 686 36.19 4.28 -39.17
CA ASP A 686 37.49 3.61 -39.28
C ASP A 686 38.60 4.30 -38.45
N ASP A 687 38.59 5.63 -38.44
CA ASP A 687 39.54 6.44 -37.68
C ASP A 687 39.36 6.28 -36.16
N LEU A 688 38.11 6.21 -35.69
CA LEU A 688 37.79 5.94 -34.28
C LEU A 688 38.14 4.50 -33.89
N TYR A 689 37.86 3.56 -34.79
CA TYR A 689 38.17 2.15 -34.61
C TYR A 689 39.69 1.92 -34.42
N GLU A 690 40.49 2.56 -35.29
CA GLU A 690 41.95 2.53 -35.19
C GLU A 690 42.46 3.24 -33.93
N ALA A 691 41.88 4.40 -33.58
CA ALA A 691 42.23 5.13 -32.37
C ALA A 691 41.98 4.30 -31.10
N TRP A 692 40.87 3.57 -31.03
CA TRP A 692 40.56 2.70 -29.89
C TRP A 692 41.46 1.48 -29.80
N LEU A 693 41.84 0.87 -30.93
CA LEU A 693 42.87 -0.18 -30.96
C LEU A 693 44.20 0.33 -30.38
N LYS A 694 44.67 1.50 -30.82
CA LYS A 694 45.89 2.13 -30.30
C LYS A 694 45.78 2.49 -28.81
N ALA A 695 44.58 2.83 -28.34
CA ALA A 695 44.28 3.11 -26.94
C ALA A 695 44.07 1.84 -26.08
N GLY A 696 44.26 0.64 -26.64
CA GLY A 696 44.24 -0.61 -25.90
C GLY A 696 42.88 -1.35 -25.89
N ALA A 697 41.98 -1.06 -26.84
CA ALA A 697 40.84 -1.94 -27.08
C ALA A 697 41.35 -3.33 -27.53
N ASP A 698 40.88 -4.39 -26.87
CA ASP A 698 41.39 -5.74 -27.11
C ASP A 698 40.66 -6.38 -28.31
N PRO A 699 41.37 -6.78 -29.38
CA PRO A 699 40.77 -7.36 -30.59
C PRO A 699 40.12 -8.73 -30.36
N SER A 700 40.35 -9.36 -29.20
CA SER A 700 39.75 -10.63 -28.81
C SER A 700 38.48 -10.50 -27.96
N ASP A 701 38.10 -9.28 -27.56
CA ASP A 701 36.87 -9.06 -26.81
C ASP A 701 35.63 -9.29 -27.69
N ARG A 702 34.65 -9.99 -27.13
CA ARG A 702 33.40 -10.41 -27.76
C ARG A 702 32.22 -9.79 -27.03
N SER A 703 31.21 -9.39 -27.78
CA SER A 703 29.98 -8.82 -27.19
C SER A 703 29.11 -9.93 -26.61
N ASP A 704 28.23 -9.57 -25.66
CA ASP A 704 27.20 -10.49 -25.20
C ASP A 704 26.31 -10.94 -26.37
N PRO A 705 26.03 -12.25 -26.53
CA PRO A 705 25.17 -12.76 -27.61
C PRO A 705 23.73 -12.23 -27.53
N ASP A 706 23.26 -11.78 -26.36
CA ASP A 706 21.90 -11.25 -26.18
C ASP A 706 21.74 -9.83 -26.77
N PHE A 707 22.83 -9.13 -27.11
CA PHE A 707 22.74 -7.81 -27.77
C PHE A 707 22.52 -7.92 -29.27
N ARG A 708 21.43 -7.35 -29.77
CA ARG A 708 21.26 -7.13 -31.20
C ARG A 708 22.10 -5.95 -31.68
N ILE A 709 23.16 -6.22 -32.43
CA ILE A 709 24.03 -5.21 -33.05
C ILE A 709 23.65 -5.06 -34.53
N GLU A 710 23.47 -3.81 -34.99
CA GLU A 710 23.09 -3.50 -36.37
C GLU A 710 24.15 -4.01 -37.35
N GLY A 711 23.70 -4.81 -38.32
CA GLY A 711 24.56 -5.44 -39.32
C GLY A 711 25.41 -6.62 -38.82
N VAL A 712 25.21 -7.13 -37.60
CA VAL A 712 25.97 -8.26 -37.03
C VAL A 712 25.04 -9.42 -36.70
N ALA A 713 25.32 -10.60 -37.28
CA ALA A 713 24.50 -11.79 -37.08
C ALA A 713 24.76 -12.51 -35.75
N ALA A 714 26.02 -12.56 -35.30
CA ALA A 714 26.45 -13.25 -34.08
C ALA A 714 27.41 -12.33 -33.29
N PRO A 715 26.93 -11.60 -32.27
CA PRO A 715 27.71 -10.62 -31.51
C PRO A 715 28.88 -11.20 -30.71
N ASP A 716 28.78 -12.47 -30.34
CA ASP A 716 29.74 -13.22 -29.53
C ASP A 716 30.86 -13.86 -30.38
N VAL A 717 30.86 -13.64 -31.69
CA VAL A 717 31.94 -14.06 -32.61
C VAL A 717 33.12 -13.09 -32.53
N LEU A 718 34.33 -13.62 -32.71
CA LEU A 718 35.57 -12.84 -32.81
C LEU A 718 35.39 -11.62 -33.74
N PRO A 719 35.71 -10.38 -33.31
CA PRO A 719 35.60 -9.18 -34.13
C PRO A 719 36.18 -9.30 -35.54
N LEU A 720 37.33 -9.99 -35.68
CA LEU A 720 37.97 -10.23 -36.97
C LEU A 720 37.07 -11.01 -37.93
N VAL A 721 36.44 -12.10 -37.46
CA VAL A 721 35.53 -12.91 -38.26
C VAL A 721 34.28 -12.11 -38.63
N THR A 722 33.75 -11.30 -37.70
CA THR A 722 32.65 -10.37 -37.99
C THR A 722 33.00 -9.41 -39.14
N MET A 723 34.19 -8.79 -39.11
CA MET A 723 34.61 -7.88 -40.17
C MET A 723 34.85 -8.59 -41.51
N LEU A 724 35.38 -9.81 -41.49
CA LEU A 724 35.56 -10.64 -42.70
C LEU A 724 34.21 -11.01 -43.33
N ASN A 725 33.23 -11.44 -42.53
CA ASN A 725 31.88 -11.76 -42.99
C ASN A 725 31.16 -10.58 -43.64
N LEU A 726 31.45 -9.36 -43.18
CA LEU A 726 30.84 -8.13 -43.67
C LEU A 726 31.66 -7.43 -44.77
N GLY A 727 32.79 -8.02 -45.20
CA GLY A 727 33.66 -7.44 -46.22
C GLY A 727 34.35 -6.13 -45.78
N LYS A 728 34.53 -5.92 -44.47
CA LYS A 728 35.16 -4.72 -43.90
C LYS A 728 36.68 -4.85 -43.85
N GLU A 729 37.31 -4.90 -45.02
CA GLU A 729 38.75 -5.21 -45.15
C GLU A 729 39.69 -4.22 -44.43
N SER A 730 39.31 -2.94 -44.34
CA SER A 730 40.06 -1.92 -43.60
C SER A 730 40.18 -2.28 -42.12
N LYS A 731 39.05 -2.60 -41.47
CA LYS A 731 39.01 -3.01 -40.06
C LYS A 731 39.62 -4.37 -39.82
N ALA A 732 39.43 -5.32 -40.74
CA ALA A 732 40.10 -6.61 -40.67
C ALA A 732 41.63 -6.45 -40.64
N ARG A 733 42.19 -5.58 -41.51
CA ARG A 733 43.62 -5.24 -41.46
C ARG A 733 44.03 -4.60 -40.13
N MET A 734 43.24 -3.66 -39.61
CA MET A 734 43.54 -3.00 -38.33
C MET A 734 43.57 -4.01 -37.17
N LEU A 735 42.63 -4.95 -37.12
CA LEU A 735 42.60 -6.01 -36.11
C LEU A 735 43.80 -6.96 -36.23
N LEU A 736 44.16 -7.35 -37.45
CA LEU A 736 45.31 -8.21 -37.73
C LEU A 736 46.64 -7.53 -37.38
N ALA A 737 46.76 -6.22 -37.56
CA ALA A 737 47.94 -5.47 -37.12
C ALA A 737 48.12 -5.51 -35.58
N HIS A 738 47.08 -5.86 -34.83
CA HIS A 738 47.09 -6.00 -33.37
C HIS A 738 46.85 -7.47 -32.93
N SER A 739 47.16 -8.45 -33.80
CA SER A 739 46.86 -9.87 -33.57
C SER A 739 47.50 -10.47 -32.32
N ALA A 740 48.54 -9.85 -31.77
CA ALA A 740 49.14 -10.25 -30.49
C ALA A 740 48.11 -10.30 -29.34
N GLY A 741 47.06 -9.46 -29.38
CA GLY A 741 45.98 -9.48 -28.39
C GLY A 741 45.10 -10.74 -28.44
N LEU A 742 45.10 -11.46 -29.57
CA LEU A 742 44.32 -12.69 -29.75
C LEU A 742 44.79 -13.83 -28.84
N ALA A 743 46.05 -13.81 -28.42
CA ALA A 743 46.67 -14.83 -27.56
C ALA A 743 46.86 -14.40 -26.10
N ARG A 744 46.16 -13.34 -25.64
CA ARG A 744 46.33 -12.75 -24.30
C ARG A 744 46.09 -13.73 -23.15
N THR A 745 45.18 -14.69 -23.34
CA THR A 745 44.94 -15.79 -22.40
C THR A 745 44.81 -17.10 -23.17
N PRO A 746 45.05 -18.26 -22.51
CA PRO A 746 44.78 -19.58 -23.07
C PRO A 746 43.42 -19.70 -23.76
N ALA A 747 42.36 -19.21 -23.09
CA ALA A 747 41.00 -19.33 -23.58
C ALA A 747 40.70 -18.38 -24.77
N ARG A 748 41.18 -17.12 -24.73
CA ARG A 748 41.03 -16.18 -25.85
C ARG A 748 41.70 -16.70 -27.11
N CYS A 749 42.91 -17.25 -26.96
CA CYS A 749 43.64 -17.90 -28.04
C CYS A 749 42.84 -19.04 -28.67
N GLY A 750 42.40 -20.00 -27.84
CA GLY A 750 41.64 -21.16 -28.29
C GLY A 750 40.35 -20.78 -29.01
N MET A 751 39.58 -19.83 -28.47
CA MET A 751 38.35 -19.37 -29.11
C MET A 751 38.62 -18.61 -30.42
N ALA A 752 39.70 -17.82 -30.51
CA ALA A 752 40.07 -17.13 -31.74
C ALA A 752 40.44 -18.12 -32.86
N VAL A 753 41.22 -19.16 -32.53
CA VAL A 753 41.54 -20.27 -33.45
C VAL A 753 40.26 -20.98 -33.89
N ALA A 754 39.37 -21.32 -32.95
CA ALA A 754 38.11 -21.99 -33.26
C ALA A 754 37.23 -21.15 -34.21
N ASP A 755 37.08 -19.84 -33.94
CA ASP A 755 36.24 -18.95 -34.75
C ASP A 755 36.79 -18.81 -36.18
N VAL A 756 38.10 -18.62 -36.34
CA VAL A 756 38.73 -18.39 -37.65
C VAL A 756 38.76 -19.67 -38.51
N LEU A 757 39.04 -20.83 -37.92
CA LEU A 757 38.98 -22.11 -38.65
C LEU A 757 37.55 -22.50 -39.01
N ALA A 758 36.59 -22.27 -38.11
CA ALA A 758 35.17 -22.49 -38.43
C ALA A 758 34.71 -21.59 -39.58
N TRP A 759 35.13 -20.32 -39.58
CA TRP A 759 34.86 -19.40 -40.67
C TRP A 759 35.48 -19.87 -41.99
N GLN A 760 36.74 -20.34 -41.98
CA GLN A 760 37.40 -20.88 -43.16
C GLN A 760 36.69 -22.11 -43.73
N LEU A 761 36.36 -23.08 -42.86
CA LEU A 761 35.68 -24.32 -43.25
C LEU A 761 34.22 -24.10 -43.67
N GLY A 762 33.57 -23.07 -43.13
CA GLY A 762 32.19 -22.72 -43.44
C GLY A 762 32.02 -21.95 -44.76
N ASN A 763 33.11 -21.39 -45.30
CA ASN A 763 33.09 -20.71 -46.60
C ASN A 763 33.10 -21.73 -47.75
N SER A 764 32.04 -21.73 -48.56
CA SER A 764 31.89 -22.60 -49.73
C SER A 764 32.53 -22.05 -51.03
N GLY A 765 33.09 -20.84 -50.98
CA GLY A 765 33.79 -20.18 -52.09
C GLY A 765 35.29 -19.96 -51.82
N PRO A 766 36.07 -19.51 -52.82
CA PRO A 766 37.49 -19.21 -52.62
C PRO A 766 37.67 -18.12 -51.56
N VAL A 767 38.44 -18.44 -50.52
CA VAL A 767 38.79 -17.49 -49.46
C VAL A 767 39.57 -16.32 -50.08
N SER A 768 39.18 -15.09 -49.75
CA SER A 768 39.90 -13.90 -50.25
C SER A 768 41.36 -13.90 -49.77
N PRO A 769 42.29 -13.23 -50.48
CA PRO A 769 43.68 -13.10 -50.01
C PRO A 769 43.78 -12.54 -48.58
N MET A 770 42.90 -11.59 -48.23
CA MET A 770 42.75 -11.06 -46.87
C MET A 770 42.36 -12.16 -45.87
N GLY A 771 41.38 -12.97 -46.22
CA GLY A 771 40.90 -14.09 -45.42
C GLY A 771 41.97 -15.16 -45.17
N ALA A 772 42.69 -15.55 -46.22
CA ALA A 772 43.78 -16.51 -46.14
C ALA A 772 44.92 -15.97 -45.26
N GLY A 773 45.26 -14.68 -45.41
CA GLY A 773 46.21 -14.00 -44.54
C GLY A 773 45.75 -13.95 -43.09
N ALA A 774 44.47 -13.68 -42.84
CA ALA A 774 43.88 -13.66 -41.51
C ALA A 774 44.00 -15.02 -40.80
N VAL A 775 43.62 -16.10 -41.49
CA VAL A 775 43.76 -17.48 -40.98
C VAL A 775 45.21 -17.75 -40.60
N LYS A 776 46.14 -17.50 -41.53
CA LYS A 776 47.57 -17.73 -41.31
C LYS A 776 48.07 -16.97 -40.07
N GLN A 777 47.78 -15.68 -39.96
CA GLN A 777 48.31 -14.84 -38.89
C GLN A 777 47.73 -15.19 -37.51
N VAL A 778 46.45 -15.63 -37.43
CA VAL A 778 45.87 -16.12 -36.18
C VAL A 778 46.50 -17.44 -35.75
N LEU A 779 46.78 -18.34 -36.69
CA LEU A 779 47.44 -19.61 -36.41
C LEU A 779 48.91 -19.42 -35.98
N GLU A 780 49.63 -18.51 -36.63
CA GLU A 780 50.99 -18.12 -36.22
C GLU A 780 51.00 -17.55 -34.79
N ALA A 781 50.09 -16.61 -34.50
CA ALA A 781 49.97 -16.05 -33.15
C ALA A 781 49.60 -17.11 -32.08
N ALA A 782 48.83 -18.14 -32.47
CA ALA A 782 48.50 -19.25 -31.59
C ALA A 782 49.67 -20.22 -31.38
N ALA A 783 50.48 -20.47 -32.41
CA ALA A 783 51.67 -21.31 -32.34
C ALA A 783 52.75 -20.70 -31.42
N ASP A 784 52.89 -19.39 -31.44
CA ASP A 784 53.80 -18.65 -30.55
C ASP A 784 53.31 -18.61 -29.08
N ALA A 785 52.03 -18.93 -28.83
CA ALA A 785 51.41 -18.94 -27.53
C ALA A 785 51.32 -20.36 -26.96
N ALA A 786 52.41 -20.82 -26.32
CA ALA A 786 52.55 -22.17 -25.77
C ALA A 786 51.45 -22.62 -24.78
N SER A 787 50.58 -21.72 -24.32
CA SER A 787 49.47 -21.97 -23.41
C SER A 787 48.08 -21.94 -24.07
N CYS A 788 47.96 -21.94 -25.41
CA CYS A 788 46.66 -21.87 -26.10
C CYS A 788 45.75 -23.07 -25.75
N ASP A 789 44.53 -22.82 -25.26
CA ASP A 789 43.59 -23.88 -24.88
C ASP A 789 42.74 -24.32 -26.08
N LEU A 790 43.21 -25.31 -26.84
CA LEU A 790 42.52 -25.80 -28.04
C LEU A 790 41.20 -26.56 -27.75
N ARG A 791 40.80 -26.70 -26.48
CA ARG A 791 39.48 -27.27 -26.10
C ARG A 791 38.35 -26.26 -26.21
N GLN A 792 38.68 -24.97 -26.32
CA GLN A 792 37.69 -23.92 -26.52
C GLN A 792 36.94 -24.12 -27.84
N THR A 793 35.68 -23.69 -27.87
CA THR A 793 34.75 -23.98 -28.97
C THR A 793 34.38 -22.75 -29.77
N SER A 794 34.08 -22.97 -31.06
CA SER A 794 33.71 -21.91 -31.99
C SER A 794 32.30 -21.37 -31.72
N ARG A 795 32.10 -20.10 -32.03
CA ARG A 795 30.78 -19.41 -32.07
C ARG A 795 30.27 -19.20 -33.49
N VAL A 796 31.02 -19.65 -34.50
CA VAL A 796 30.73 -19.41 -35.92
C VAL A 796 29.94 -20.57 -36.53
N GLN A 797 28.81 -20.25 -37.18
CA GLN A 797 28.02 -21.22 -37.94
C GLN A 797 28.80 -21.76 -39.17
N PRO A 798 28.64 -23.04 -39.56
CA PRO A 798 27.79 -24.08 -38.96
C PRO A 798 28.44 -24.85 -37.80
N PHE A 799 29.62 -24.43 -37.32
CA PHE A 799 30.44 -25.20 -36.39
C PHE A 799 30.35 -24.72 -34.94
N ILE A 800 29.21 -24.14 -34.53
CA ILE A 800 29.01 -23.71 -33.14
C ILE A 800 29.22 -24.90 -32.20
N GLY A 801 30.06 -24.72 -31.17
CA GLY A 801 30.34 -25.74 -30.17
C GLY A 801 31.43 -26.76 -30.57
N VAL A 802 31.98 -26.69 -31.79
CA VAL A 802 33.11 -27.53 -32.21
C VAL A 802 34.42 -26.94 -31.68
N SER A 803 35.29 -27.77 -31.11
CA SER A 803 36.55 -27.31 -30.51
C SER A 803 37.58 -26.87 -31.56
N ALA A 804 38.47 -25.95 -31.18
CA ALA A 804 39.60 -25.53 -32.01
C ALA A 804 40.44 -26.73 -32.48
N ALA A 805 40.71 -27.70 -31.61
CA ALA A 805 41.45 -28.91 -31.95
C ALA A 805 40.76 -29.74 -33.05
N GLU A 806 39.44 -29.89 -32.98
CA GLU A 806 38.67 -30.63 -34.00
C GLU A 806 38.62 -29.87 -35.33
N LEU A 807 38.45 -28.54 -35.27
CA LEU A 807 38.47 -27.69 -36.45
C LEU A 807 39.85 -27.67 -37.14
N ALA A 808 40.94 -27.68 -36.37
CA ALA A 808 42.30 -27.76 -36.90
C ALA A 808 42.52 -29.08 -37.65
N ARG A 809 42.04 -30.21 -37.11
CA ARG A 809 42.06 -31.51 -37.80
C ARG A 809 41.30 -31.46 -39.13
N ARG A 810 40.09 -30.89 -39.13
CA ARG A 810 39.26 -30.77 -40.35
C ARG A 810 39.87 -29.85 -41.41
N ALA A 811 40.58 -28.81 -40.98
CA ALA A 811 41.28 -27.88 -41.85
C ALA A 811 42.68 -28.37 -42.27
N ASN A 812 43.11 -29.55 -41.82
CA ASN A 812 44.45 -30.11 -42.04
C ASN A 812 45.57 -29.14 -41.59
N VAL A 813 45.38 -28.51 -40.42
CA VAL A 813 46.34 -27.60 -39.79
C VAL A 813 46.98 -28.30 -38.59
N ASP A 814 48.31 -28.32 -38.54
CA ASP A 814 49.07 -28.85 -37.40
C ASP A 814 49.33 -27.73 -36.37
N LEU A 815 48.59 -27.75 -35.27
CA LEU A 815 48.81 -26.90 -34.11
C LEU A 815 49.40 -27.78 -33.01
N ALA A 816 50.68 -27.63 -32.71
CA ALA A 816 51.34 -28.37 -31.64
C ALA A 816 50.63 -28.09 -30.30
N ALA A 817 49.87 -29.06 -29.80
CA ALA A 817 49.29 -28.97 -28.46
C ALA A 817 50.43 -29.04 -27.43
N PRO A 818 50.47 -28.18 -26.39
CA PRO A 818 51.40 -28.38 -25.30
C PRO A 818 51.13 -29.76 -24.68
N ALA A 819 52.19 -30.57 -24.59
CA ALA A 819 52.13 -31.88 -23.95
C ALA A 819 51.52 -31.73 -22.55
N ALA A 820 50.50 -32.53 -22.25
CA ALA A 820 49.86 -32.56 -20.95
C ALA A 820 50.89 -32.91 -19.86
N GLY A 821 51.37 -31.88 -19.15
CA GLY A 821 52.12 -32.02 -17.91
C GLY A 821 51.18 -32.43 -16.78
N ARG A 822 51.60 -33.46 -16.04
CA ARG A 822 50.92 -34.09 -14.89
C ARG A 822 50.63 -33.13 -13.75
#